data_AF-A0A4P6UNJ2-F1
#
_entry.id   AF-A0A4P6UNJ2-F1
#
_cell.length_a   1.000
_cell.length_b   1.000
_cell.length_c   1.000
_cell.angle_alpha   90.00
_cell.angle_beta   90.00
_cell.angle_gamma   90.00
#
_symmetry.space_group_name_H-M   'P 1'
#
loop_
_entity.id
_entity.type
_entity.pdbx_description
1 polymer ?
#
loop_
_entity_poly.entity_id
_entity_poly.type
_entity_poly.pdbx_seq_one_letter_code
_entity_poly.pdbx_strand_id
1 'polypeptide(L)'
;MHLVVQHGTQVVVQRQEPGIGGTHACHCAVSPGNFRTKFRHAHSRAYKLKGAWRWGRRNRAGPASAVLVTLLLAWPSSQATGLPPNLPAAAVVPTLVAPSERPRVCLVLSGGGARGGAHLGVLKVLQALRVPVDCIVGTSAGAIIGAAYASGMPLGALEANLRPLTTALLFRDVQRSDLPLRSKAEGRYNYIGPEMGLSTSGITLPKGAVSGVALEAVLRQLTSRQSSADFDRLPIPFRAVATDLGTGEMVVLDHGSLASAVRASMALPAIVNPVEINGRLLVDGGASRNLPVDVARALGAKVVIAVNIGTPLHAREQIRSLVGVTEQMMRIVTAQNVHESLNELGPDDVLISPDLGTIGTADFDRLLEASQAGERAARAAAVQLQRHHLDEDGYARWERQRLAPRPERARVDSVTITGTQVVNPEAVRAMLRLQPGQGFDASQLDADLRRIYATGDFESVSYTLANLPDGGQAVTVQTTEKSWGPSYLRVGLGLSSDFSGNAYFNLLLAHRHTWLNTLGAEWRNELQTGRTDRLSTEWFQPLDVERSVFISAQAETRREPFDIFAEGQRVARFRRDETTARLQPGLALGHAAELRAGLMRGRVQLSKDTSAELGDLELPSVDTGGLELVLRTDTLDSLSFPHHGTALDLRYFDSLPAYGADQRYDKLDLAWRGAMTLDDHILRAAYFSTRAGGDGDLPEHELASLGGFLRMSGYQTGELLGTRAQMGRLVYAYRLTGPSLLQGMELGLSVEAGRVREVVEESRHQGTLRSNALFLAVDTPVGPLYFGVGHATSGSNAVYLFLGPP
;
A
#
# COMPACT_ATOMS: atom_id res chain seq x y z
N MET A 1 -22.39 3.05 38.54
CA MET A 1 -22.35 4.42 39.10
C MET A 1 -23.50 5.18 38.45
N HIS A 2 -24.62 5.32 39.16
CA HIS A 2 -25.82 6.02 38.68
C HIS A 2 -25.62 7.53 38.80
N LEU A 3 -26.05 8.29 37.79
CA LEU A 3 -26.31 9.71 37.92
C LEU A 3 -27.59 10.06 37.17
N VAL A 4 -28.61 10.29 37.99
CA VAL A 4 -29.91 10.90 37.66
C VAL A 4 -29.72 12.41 37.79
N VAL A 5 -30.17 13.19 36.80
CA VAL A 5 -30.60 14.58 37.03
C VAL A 5 -31.85 14.84 36.18
N GLN A 6 -32.90 15.28 36.87
CA GLN A 6 -34.23 15.63 36.37
C GLN A 6 -34.38 17.16 36.22
N HIS A 7 -35.45 17.53 35.50
CA HIS A 7 -36.09 18.84 35.29
C HIS A 7 -35.46 19.74 34.20
N GLY A 8 -36.19 20.26 33.21
CA GLY A 8 -37.63 20.31 32.96
C GLY A 8 -38.06 21.76 32.75
N THR A 9 -38.45 22.13 31.54
CA THR A 9 -39.35 23.28 31.31
C THR A 9 -40.12 23.08 30.00
N GLN A 10 -41.45 23.07 30.13
CA GLN A 10 -42.42 23.04 29.05
C GLN A 10 -42.45 24.39 28.31
N VAL A 11 -42.68 24.35 26.99
CA VAL A 11 -43.40 25.42 26.28
C VAL A 11 -44.51 24.77 25.47
N VAL A 12 -45.71 25.29 25.66
CA VAL A 12 -47.01 24.81 25.19
C VAL A 12 -47.53 25.82 24.16
N VAL A 13 -47.81 25.31 22.94
CA VAL A 13 -48.99 25.59 22.08
C VAL A 13 -49.04 26.94 21.31
N GLN A 14 -49.11 26.88 19.96
CA GLN A 14 -50.35 27.06 19.17
C GLN A 14 -50.14 26.92 17.65
N ARG A 15 -51.02 26.12 17.03
CA ARG A 15 -51.33 26.09 15.60
C ARG A 15 -52.22 27.29 15.24
N GLN A 16 -52.05 27.86 14.04
CA GLN A 16 -53.13 28.42 13.22
C GLN A 16 -52.70 28.53 11.74
N GLU A 17 -53.42 27.85 10.86
CA GLU A 17 -53.60 28.17 9.42
C GLU A 17 -54.96 28.92 9.27
N PRO A 18 -55.41 29.33 8.08
CA PRO A 18 -54.75 30.05 6.97
C PRO A 18 -55.56 31.34 6.60
N GLY A 19 -55.02 32.21 5.73
CA GLY A 19 -55.70 33.45 5.32
C GLY A 19 -55.38 33.91 3.89
N ILE A 20 -56.45 34.23 3.17
CA ILE A 20 -56.59 34.49 1.72
C ILE A 20 -56.31 35.97 1.36
N GLY A 21 -55.74 36.21 0.17
CA GLY A 21 -56.20 37.28 -0.74
C GLY A 21 -55.31 38.52 -0.96
N GLY A 22 -55.15 38.90 -2.24
CA GLY A 22 -55.15 40.33 -2.63
C GLY A 22 -53.93 40.89 -3.38
N THR A 23 -53.98 40.79 -4.71
CA THR A 23 -53.44 41.68 -5.77
C THR A 23 -52.80 43.04 -5.41
N HIS A 24 -51.65 43.36 -6.03
CA HIS A 24 -51.45 44.59 -6.81
C HIS A 24 -50.26 44.49 -7.78
N ALA A 25 -50.46 45.06 -8.97
CA ALA A 25 -49.52 45.14 -10.09
C ALA A 25 -48.66 46.42 -10.00
N CYS A 26 -47.46 46.41 -10.61
CA CYS A 26 -46.93 47.56 -11.34
C CYS A 26 -45.78 47.16 -12.29
N HIS A 27 -45.83 47.74 -13.49
CA HIS A 27 -44.91 47.62 -14.62
C HIS A 27 -43.52 48.23 -14.37
N CYS A 28 -42.50 47.71 -15.07
CA CYS A 28 -41.73 48.49 -16.04
C CYS A 28 -40.88 47.59 -16.96
N ALA A 29 -40.90 47.90 -18.24
CA ALA A 29 -40.16 47.29 -19.33
C ALA A 29 -38.76 47.92 -19.51
N VAL A 30 -37.87 47.27 -20.26
CA VAL A 30 -37.20 47.77 -21.50
C VAL A 30 -35.95 46.93 -21.87
N SER A 31 -36.07 46.28 -23.03
CA SER A 31 -35.15 46.00 -24.16
C SER A 31 -33.75 45.34 -24.01
N PRO A 32 -33.39 44.41 -24.93
CA PRO A 32 -32.08 43.75 -25.04
C PRO A 32 -31.11 44.47 -26.00
N GLY A 33 -29.80 44.35 -25.73
CA GLY A 33 -28.71 44.87 -26.56
C GLY A 33 -27.97 43.77 -27.34
N ASN A 34 -28.06 43.85 -28.66
CA ASN A 34 -27.27 43.10 -29.65
C ASN A 34 -25.76 43.40 -29.54
N PHE A 35 -24.91 42.39 -29.74
CA PHE A 35 -23.62 42.56 -30.43
C PHE A 35 -23.34 41.39 -31.39
N ARG A 36 -23.31 41.71 -32.68
CA ARG A 36 -22.89 40.87 -33.82
C ARG A 36 -21.74 41.60 -34.51
N THR A 37 -20.60 40.93 -34.68
CA THR A 37 -19.58 41.17 -35.74
C THR A 37 -18.68 39.92 -35.77
N LYS A 38 -18.88 38.93 -36.66
CA LYS A 38 -18.37 38.81 -38.04
C LYS A 38 -16.89 39.18 -38.23
N PHE A 39 -16.04 38.18 -38.49
CA PHE A 39 -14.99 38.21 -39.51
C PHE A 39 -14.81 36.80 -40.11
N ARG A 40 -14.60 36.73 -41.44
CA ARG A 40 -14.63 35.54 -42.28
C ARG A 40 -13.39 35.56 -43.20
N HIS A 41 -12.71 34.42 -43.34
CA HIS A 41 -11.77 33.97 -44.41
C HIS A 41 -10.45 34.77 -44.64
N ALA A 42 -9.31 34.23 -45.10
CA ALA A 42 -9.01 33.04 -45.92
C ALA A 42 -7.52 32.59 -45.88
N HIS A 43 -7.29 31.30 -46.20
CA HIS A 43 -6.21 30.65 -46.98
C HIS A 43 -4.68 30.66 -46.66
N SER A 44 -4.19 29.44 -46.42
CA SER A 44 -3.09 28.68 -47.10
C SER A 44 -1.60 28.99 -46.90
N ARG A 45 -0.85 27.96 -46.44
CA ARG A 45 0.41 27.36 -46.98
C ARG A 45 0.97 26.40 -45.89
N ALA A 46 0.83 25.08 -46.00
CA ALA A 46 1.72 24.14 -46.67
C ALA A 46 3.19 24.17 -46.21
N TYR A 47 3.60 23.22 -45.35
CA TYR A 47 4.92 22.58 -45.42
C TYR A 47 4.83 21.11 -44.98
N LYS A 48 5.34 20.24 -45.87
CA LYS A 48 5.52 18.79 -45.71
C LYS A 48 6.67 18.51 -44.75
N LEU A 49 6.57 17.48 -43.90
CA LEU A 49 7.70 16.63 -43.56
C LEU A 49 7.22 15.18 -43.40
N LYS A 50 7.79 14.33 -44.26
CA LYS A 50 7.63 12.87 -44.32
C LYS A 50 8.53 12.24 -43.28
N GLY A 51 8.08 11.16 -42.65
CA GLY A 51 8.92 10.31 -41.80
C GLY A 51 8.23 8.99 -41.50
N ALA A 52 8.19 8.11 -42.50
CA ALA A 52 7.66 6.76 -42.39
C ALA A 52 8.64 5.85 -41.61
N TRP A 53 8.14 5.07 -40.66
CA TRP A 53 8.84 3.86 -40.19
C TRP A 53 7.86 2.68 -40.25
N ARG A 54 8.15 1.78 -41.20
CA ARG A 54 7.41 0.56 -41.48
C ARG A 54 7.91 -0.59 -40.60
N TRP A 55 6.96 -1.43 -40.24
CA TRP A 55 7.13 -2.79 -39.73
C TRP A 55 8.05 -3.67 -40.59
N GLY A 56 8.86 -4.50 -39.93
CA GLY A 56 9.53 -5.65 -40.51
C GLY A 56 9.52 -6.83 -39.55
N ARG A 57 8.65 -7.82 -39.82
CA ARG A 57 8.73 -9.18 -39.27
C ARG A 57 9.83 -9.96 -40.00
N ARG A 58 10.62 -10.78 -39.29
CA ARG A 58 11.11 -12.08 -39.78
C ARG A 58 11.46 -13.02 -38.62
N ASN A 59 10.90 -14.23 -38.69
CA ASN A 59 11.17 -15.40 -37.85
C ASN A 59 12.49 -16.08 -38.26
N ARG A 60 13.20 -16.71 -37.30
CA ARG A 60 13.36 -18.19 -37.13
C ARG A 60 14.62 -18.55 -36.30
N ALA A 61 14.37 -19.38 -35.27
CA ALA A 61 15.10 -20.55 -34.73
C ALA A 61 16.66 -20.61 -34.67
N GLY A 62 17.20 -21.00 -33.49
CA GLY A 62 18.59 -21.45 -33.25
C GLY A 62 18.82 -22.94 -33.59
N PRO A 63 19.69 -23.73 -32.90
CA PRO A 63 20.83 -23.42 -32.01
C PRO A 63 22.12 -24.27 -32.34
N ALA A 64 23.14 -24.20 -31.44
CA ALA A 64 24.09 -25.27 -31.04
C ALA A 64 25.56 -25.32 -31.58
N SER A 65 26.49 -25.31 -30.60
CA SER A 65 27.64 -26.23 -30.36
C SER A 65 29.06 -26.04 -30.95
N ALA A 66 30.04 -26.16 -30.02
CA ALA A 66 31.36 -26.84 -30.06
C ALA A 66 32.53 -26.18 -30.88
N VAL A 67 33.70 -25.79 -30.33
CA VAL A 67 34.84 -26.47 -29.62
C VAL A 67 36.05 -26.79 -30.55
N LEU A 68 37.27 -26.61 -30.00
CA LEU A 68 38.67 -26.94 -30.42
C LEU A 68 39.49 -25.76 -31.06
N VAL A 69 40.61 -25.25 -30.48
CA VAL A 69 41.94 -25.83 -30.09
C VAL A 69 42.73 -26.17 -31.38
N THR A 70 43.91 -25.65 -31.76
CA THR A 70 45.24 -25.42 -31.15
C THR A 70 46.11 -24.74 -32.26
N LEU A 71 47.24 -24.03 -32.09
CA LEU A 71 48.63 -24.54 -31.91
C LEU A 71 49.67 -23.39 -32.06
N LEU A 72 50.63 -23.38 -31.12
CA LEU A 72 52.10 -23.18 -31.15
C LEU A 72 52.83 -22.22 -32.13
N LEU A 73 53.87 -21.57 -31.58
CA LEU A 73 55.31 -21.58 -31.97
C LEU A 73 56.09 -20.79 -30.89
N ALA A 74 56.86 -21.42 -29.99
CA ALA A 74 58.24 -21.92 -30.10
C ALA A 74 59.36 -20.87 -29.84
N TRP A 75 60.22 -21.27 -28.92
CA TRP A 75 61.37 -20.65 -28.21
C TRP A 75 62.63 -20.49 -29.13
N PRO A 76 63.74 -19.82 -28.71
CA PRO A 76 64.63 -20.41 -27.70
C PRO A 76 65.40 -19.47 -26.74
N SER A 77 65.97 -20.18 -25.77
CA SER A 77 66.81 -19.96 -24.59
C SER A 77 68.13 -19.20 -24.74
N SER A 78 68.61 -18.65 -23.60
CA SER A 78 70.02 -18.59 -23.23
C SER A 78 70.16 -18.67 -21.69
N GLN A 79 70.90 -19.67 -21.21
CA GLN A 79 71.33 -19.83 -19.82
C GLN A 79 72.66 -19.10 -19.59
N ALA A 80 72.90 -18.58 -18.38
CA ALA A 80 74.22 -18.64 -17.74
C ALA A 80 74.10 -18.40 -16.22
N THR A 81 74.74 -19.29 -15.48
CA THR A 81 74.85 -19.43 -14.03
C THR A 81 75.94 -18.55 -13.41
N GLY A 82 75.77 -18.13 -12.13
CA GLY A 82 76.87 -17.67 -11.27
C GLY A 82 76.40 -17.06 -9.95
N LEU A 83 76.93 -17.57 -8.82
CA LEU A 83 76.77 -17.09 -7.42
C LEU A 83 78.15 -17.22 -6.72
N PRO A 84 78.40 -16.59 -5.55
CA PRO A 84 78.76 -15.19 -5.26
C PRO A 84 80.23 -15.12 -4.70
N PRO A 85 80.81 -14.02 -4.14
CA PRO A 85 80.43 -13.44 -2.82
C PRO A 85 80.70 -11.92 -2.63
N ASN A 86 80.16 -11.37 -1.52
CA ASN A 86 80.71 -10.33 -0.63
C ASN A 86 79.69 -9.27 -0.17
N LEU A 87 79.49 -9.23 1.15
CA LEU A 87 78.83 -8.16 1.90
C LEU A 87 79.71 -6.91 1.94
N PRO A 88 79.09 -5.72 2.01
CA PRO A 88 79.55 -4.76 3.00
C PRO A 88 78.42 -4.10 3.82
N ALA A 89 78.73 -3.94 5.10
CA ALA A 89 78.42 -2.86 6.04
C ALA A 89 77.03 -2.18 6.00
N ALA A 90 76.36 -2.29 7.15
CA ALA A 90 75.17 -1.56 7.54
C ALA A 90 75.33 -0.03 7.41
N ALA A 91 74.48 0.58 6.59
CA ALA A 91 74.19 2.00 6.65
C ALA A 91 73.01 2.22 7.61
N VAL A 92 73.24 3.04 8.63
CA VAL A 92 72.22 3.53 9.56
C VAL A 92 71.20 4.34 8.76
N VAL A 93 69.99 3.78 8.59
CA VAL A 93 68.83 4.52 8.09
C VAL A 93 68.31 5.37 9.25
N PRO A 94 68.18 6.70 9.12
CA PRO A 94 67.57 7.49 10.17
C PRO A 94 66.13 7.01 10.36
N THR A 95 65.80 6.73 11.61
CA THR A 95 64.50 6.30 12.09
C THR A 95 63.42 7.22 11.52
N LEU A 96 62.60 6.70 10.60
CA LEU A 96 61.37 7.33 10.18
C LEU A 96 60.57 7.66 11.44
N VAL A 97 60.36 8.95 11.68
CA VAL A 97 59.37 9.45 12.63
C VAL A 97 58.07 8.71 12.33
N ALA A 98 57.54 7.98 13.32
CA ALA A 98 56.26 7.31 13.19
C ALA A 98 55.21 8.33 12.72
N PRO A 99 54.34 8.00 11.75
CA PRO A 99 53.27 8.91 11.37
C PRO A 99 52.43 9.18 12.61
N SER A 100 52.29 10.46 12.98
CA SER A 100 51.35 10.88 14.02
C SER A 100 49.99 10.27 13.69
N GLU A 101 49.48 9.36 14.53
CA GLU A 101 48.20 8.70 14.29
C GLU A 101 47.12 9.76 14.08
N ARG A 102 46.47 9.73 12.92
CA ARG A 102 45.34 10.62 12.61
C ARG A 102 44.29 10.49 13.71
N PRO A 103 43.75 11.59 14.27
CA PRO A 103 42.70 11.51 15.26
C PRO A 103 41.52 10.71 14.70
N ARG A 104 40.98 9.79 15.51
CA ARG A 104 39.79 9.00 15.15
C ARG A 104 38.59 9.94 15.00
N VAL A 105 38.07 10.05 13.77
CA VAL A 105 36.93 10.90 13.40
C VAL A 105 35.68 10.06 13.33
N CYS A 106 34.70 10.36 14.17
CA CYS A 106 33.42 9.64 14.18
C CYS A 106 32.26 10.52 13.73
N LEU A 107 31.35 9.94 12.97
CA LEU A 107 30.17 10.59 12.45
C LEU A 107 28.96 10.22 13.31
N VAL A 108 28.29 11.22 13.89
CA VAL A 108 27.09 11.05 14.71
C VAL A 108 25.89 11.57 13.93
N LEU A 109 24.94 10.69 13.63
CA LEU A 109 23.79 10.97 12.76
C LEU A 109 22.49 10.89 13.54
N SER A 110 21.80 12.03 13.67
CA SER A 110 20.55 12.07 14.42
C SER A 110 19.33 11.51 13.67
N GLY A 111 18.27 11.22 14.42
CA GLY A 111 16.96 10.87 13.89
C GLY A 111 16.16 12.09 13.40
N GLY A 112 15.23 11.84 12.47
CA GLY A 112 14.39 12.87 11.87
C GLY A 112 13.47 12.39 10.73
N GLY A 113 13.25 11.08 10.58
CA GLY A 113 12.45 10.50 9.49
C GLY A 113 12.98 10.87 8.09
N ALA A 114 12.10 11.33 7.21
CA ALA A 114 12.44 11.73 5.84
C ALA A 114 13.54 12.79 5.73
N ARG A 115 13.73 13.61 6.77
CA ARG A 115 14.84 14.58 6.87
C ARG A 115 16.21 13.92 6.86
N GLY A 116 16.28 12.61 7.10
CA GLY A 116 17.46 11.75 6.96
C GLY A 116 18.17 11.87 5.62
N GLY A 117 17.49 12.30 4.56
CA GLY A 117 18.12 12.61 3.27
C GLY A 117 19.29 13.58 3.40
N ALA A 118 19.28 14.49 4.37
CA ALA A 118 20.38 15.42 4.61
C ALA A 118 21.69 14.72 4.97
N HIS A 119 21.64 13.58 5.67
CA HIS A 119 22.83 12.79 6.00
C HIS A 119 23.55 12.30 4.74
N LEU A 120 22.80 11.90 3.70
CA LEU A 120 23.37 11.55 2.39
C LEU A 120 24.11 12.74 1.78
N GLY A 121 23.54 13.94 1.89
CA GLY A 121 24.18 15.17 1.41
C GLY A 121 25.48 15.49 2.14
N VAL A 122 25.49 15.33 3.47
CA VAL A 122 26.72 15.49 4.26
C VAL A 122 27.80 14.49 3.83
N LEU A 123 27.44 13.21 3.67
CA LEU A 123 28.38 12.18 3.21
C LEU A 123 28.98 12.49 1.84
N LYS A 124 28.19 13.02 0.89
CA LYS A 124 28.70 13.46 -0.42
C LYS A 124 29.77 14.54 -0.29
N VAL A 125 29.57 15.48 0.62
CA VAL A 125 30.55 16.55 0.88
C VAL A 125 31.79 16.02 1.60
N LEU A 126 31.66 15.12 2.58
CA LEU A 126 32.80 14.46 3.22
C LEU A 126 33.65 13.70 2.19
N GLN A 127 33.02 13.00 1.24
CA GLN A 127 33.72 12.34 0.14
C GLN A 127 34.42 13.36 -0.78
N ALA A 128 33.73 14.44 -1.17
CA ALA A 128 34.33 15.48 -2.01
C ALA A 128 35.52 16.19 -1.33
N LEU A 129 35.49 16.32 0.00
CA LEU A 129 36.55 16.90 0.82
C LEU A 129 37.62 15.89 1.25
N ARG A 130 37.49 14.61 0.85
CA ARG A 130 38.43 13.52 1.21
C ARG A 130 38.59 13.33 2.72
N VAL A 131 37.51 13.51 3.47
CA VAL A 131 37.48 13.30 4.93
C VAL A 131 37.06 11.85 5.22
N PRO A 132 37.94 11.00 5.76
CA PRO A 132 37.59 9.63 6.14
C PRO A 132 36.75 9.61 7.43
N VAL A 133 35.90 8.59 7.56
CA VAL A 133 35.07 8.34 8.74
C VAL A 133 35.50 7.02 9.39
N ASP A 134 35.82 7.04 10.68
CA ASP A 134 36.39 5.90 11.40
C ASP A 134 35.38 5.14 12.25
N CYS A 135 34.30 5.81 12.66
CA CYS A 135 33.17 5.15 13.28
C CYS A 135 31.88 5.93 13.02
N ILE A 136 30.74 5.25 13.08
CA ILE A 136 29.42 5.84 12.86
C ILE A 136 28.49 5.45 13.99
N VAL A 137 27.80 6.43 14.56
CA VAL A 137 26.71 6.21 15.50
C VAL A 137 25.46 6.88 14.94
N GLY A 138 24.36 6.13 14.83
CA GLY A 138 23.13 6.63 14.24
C GLY A 138 21.89 6.33 15.08
N THR A 139 20.93 7.25 15.02
CA THR A 139 19.58 7.07 15.58
C THR A 139 18.54 7.21 14.48
N SER A 140 17.55 6.31 14.43
CA SER A 140 16.42 6.36 13.49
C SER A 140 16.89 6.52 12.02
N ALA A 141 16.49 7.59 11.33
CA ALA A 141 16.96 7.90 9.98
C ALA A 141 18.51 8.00 9.85
N GLY A 142 19.21 8.44 10.91
CA GLY A 142 20.67 8.42 10.97
C GLY A 142 21.25 7.01 11.01
N ALA A 143 20.58 6.07 11.70
CA ALA A 143 20.97 4.66 11.71
C ALA A 143 20.82 4.03 10.31
N ILE A 144 19.79 4.40 9.55
CA ILE A 144 19.58 3.92 8.17
C ILE A 144 20.75 4.29 7.26
N ILE A 145 21.03 5.59 7.17
CA ILE A 145 22.07 6.12 6.29
C ILE A 145 23.45 5.68 6.77
N GLY A 146 23.66 5.70 8.09
CA GLY A 146 24.90 5.28 8.73
C GLY A 146 25.22 3.80 8.48
N ALA A 147 24.25 2.90 8.68
CA ALA A 147 24.43 1.47 8.47
C ALA A 147 24.73 1.12 7.00
N ALA A 148 24.01 1.75 6.06
CA ALA A 148 24.26 1.54 4.64
C ALA A 148 25.69 1.98 4.26
N TYR A 149 26.12 3.16 4.72
CA TYR A 149 27.46 3.66 4.43
C TYR A 149 28.58 2.85 5.13
N ALA A 150 28.35 2.49 6.40
CA ALA A 150 29.27 1.70 7.23
C ALA A 150 29.50 0.29 6.68
N SER A 151 28.46 -0.33 6.10
CA SER A 151 28.56 -1.62 5.41
C SER A 151 29.25 -1.57 4.04
N GLY A 152 29.78 -0.40 3.65
CA GLY A 152 30.54 -0.24 2.42
C GLY A 152 29.69 0.01 1.17
N MET A 153 28.45 0.50 1.31
CA MET A 153 27.65 0.91 0.16
C MET A 153 28.26 2.17 -0.51
N PRO A 154 28.44 2.18 -1.84
CA PRO A 154 28.78 3.40 -2.58
C PRO A 154 27.66 4.45 -2.46
N LEU A 155 28.00 5.74 -2.36
CA LEU A 155 26.98 6.80 -2.22
C LEU A 155 26.00 6.87 -3.39
N GLY A 156 26.45 6.61 -4.62
CA GLY A 156 25.57 6.57 -5.79
C GLY A 156 24.54 5.43 -5.72
N ALA A 157 24.92 4.27 -5.16
CA ALA A 157 24.01 3.16 -4.94
C ALA A 157 23.04 3.46 -3.79
N LEU A 158 23.51 4.10 -2.71
CA LEU A 158 22.66 4.57 -1.62
C LEU A 158 21.60 5.55 -2.12
N GLU A 159 21.99 6.56 -2.90
CA GLU A 159 21.03 7.51 -3.51
C GLU A 159 20.02 6.80 -4.42
N ALA A 160 20.47 5.88 -5.28
CA ALA A 160 19.60 5.13 -6.18
C ALA A 160 18.56 4.27 -5.42
N ASN A 161 18.93 3.70 -4.28
CA ASN A 161 18.03 2.92 -3.42
C ASN A 161 17.04 3.82 -2.63
N LEU A 162 17.41 5.06 -2.33
CA LEU A 162 16.54 6.00 -1.60
C LEU A 162 15.56 6.74 -2.51
N ARG A 163 15.90 6.95 -3.79
CA ARG A 163 15.08 7.66 -4.77
C ARG A 163 13.65 7.12 -4.95
N PRO A 164 13.37 5.80 -5.01
CA PRO A 164 12.02 5.28 -5.20
C PRO A 164 11.18 5.26 -3.90
N LEU A 165 11.74 5.67 -2.76
CA LEU A 165 11.03 5.63 -1.48
C LEU A 165 10.02 6.78 -1.41
N THR A 166 8.76 6.43 -1.17
CA THR A 166 7.67 7.38 -0.95
C THR A 166 7.05 7.14 0.42
N THR A 167 6.37 8.14 0.97
CA THR A 167 5.64 7.99 2.23
C THR A 167 4.60 6.88 2.14
N ALA A 168 3.90 6.80 1.02
CA ALA A 168 2.93 5.75 0.75
C ALA A 168 3.55 4.35 0.77
N LEU A 169 4.77 4.17 0.22
CA LEU A 169 5.45 2.88 0.18
C LEU A 169 5.84 2.40 1.59
N LEU A 170 6.34 3.30 2.43
CA LEU A 170 6.88 2.93 3.75
C LEU A 170 5.81 2.68 4.81
N PHE A 171 4.65 3.35 4.70
CA PHE A 171 3.56 3.24 5.66
C PHE A 171 2.37 2.39 5.17
N ARG A 172 2.50 1.73 4.01
CA ARG A 172 1.52 0.76 3.49
C ARG A 172 2.17 -0.60 3.30
N ASP A 173 2.16 -1.41 4.35
CA ASP A 173 2.86 -2.70 4.35
C ASP A 173 2.32 -3.73 3.35
N VAL A 174 1.03 -3.63 3.01
CA VAL A 174 0.38 -4.57 2.10
C VAL A 174 -0.13 -3.84 0.88
N GLN A 175 0.46 -4.15 -0.27
CA GLN A 175 -0.10 -3.75 -1.55
C GLN A 175 -1.27 -4.68 -1.87
N ARG A 176 -2.36 -4.13 -2.42
CA ARG A 176 -3.52 -4.93 -2.82
C ARG A 176 -3.14 -6.05 -3.77
N SER A 177 -2.17 -5.82 -4.65
CA SER A 177 -1.66 -6.83 -5.59
C SER A 177 -1.16 -8.09 -4.90
N ASP A 178 -0.56 -7.97 -3.71
CA ASP A 178 0.02 -9.07 -2.94
C ASP A 178 -1.03 -9.87 -2.16
N LEU A 179 -2.25 -9.34 -1.99
CA LEU A 179 -3.34 -10.01 -1.28
C LEU A 179 -3.84 -11.24 -2.06
N PRO A 180 -4.19 -12.35 -1.38
CA PRO A 180 -4.98 -13.43 -1.96
C PRO A 180 -6.31 -12.90 -2.52
N LEU A 181 -6.83 -13.49 -3.60
CA LEU A 181 -8.06 -13.03 -4.25
C LEU A 181 -9.26 -13.00 -3.30
N ARG A 182 -9.32 -13.97 -2.38
CA ARG A 182 -10.33 -14.05 -1.32
C ARG A 182 -10.29 -12.81 -0.41
N SER A 183 -9.11 -12.35 -0.03
CA SER A 183 -8.93 -11.12 0.76
C SER A 183 -9.17 -9.87 -0.08
N LYS A 184 -8.81 -9.87 -1.37
CA LYS A 184 -9.14 -8.77 -2.30
C LYS A 184 -10.64 -8.53 -2.40
N ALA A 185 -11.45 -9.60 -2.35
CA ALA A 185 -12.91 -9.53 -2.43
C ALA A 185 -13.53 -8.68 -1.31
N GLU A 186 -12.89 -8.59 -0.15
CA GLU A 186 -13.32 -7.76 0.99
C GLU A 186 -13.21 -6.26 0.71
N GLY A 187 -12.37 -5.85 -0.25
CA GLY A 187 -12.22 -4.45 -0.65
C GLY A 187 -13.48 -3.81 -1.26
N ARG A 188 -14.54 -4.59 -1.48
CA ARG A 188 -15.87 -4.08 -1.85
C ARG A 188 -16.58 -3.36 -0.70
N TYR A 189 -16.17 -3.61 0.54
CA TYR A 189 -16.73 -2.98 1.72
C TYR A 189 -15.84 -1.84 2.20
N ASN A 190 -16.47 -0.83 2.78
CA ASN A 190 -15.76 0.27 3.42
C ASN A 190 -15.57 -0.02 4.90
N TYR A 191 -14.49 -0.71 5.27
CA TYR A 191 -14.16 -0.96 6.67
C TYR A 191 -13.66 0.30 7.35
N ILE A 192 -14.11 0.53 8.58
CA ILE A 192 -13.68 1.63 9.44
C ILE A 192 -12.90 1.08 10.64
N GLY A 193 -11.81 1.75 10.98
CA GLY A 193 -10.95 1.33 12.10
C GLY A 193 -10.13 0.06 11.84
N PRO A 194 -9.45 -0.44 12.88
CA PRO A 194 -8.57 -1.60 12.77
C PRO A 194 -9.35 -2.93 12.72
N GLU A 195 -8.68 -3.98 12.22
CA GLU A 195 -9.11 -5.36 12.47
C GLU A 195 -8.84 -5.71 13.93
N MET A 196 -9.85 -6.23 14.63
CA MET A 196 -9.79 -6.52 16.06
C MET A 196 -9.82 -8.03 16.28
N GLY A 197 -9.12 -8.52 17.30
CA GLY A 197 -9.21 -9.91 17.73
C GLY A 197 -10.47 -10.19 18.54
N LEU A 198 -11.03 -11.38 18.36
CA LEU A 198 -12.15 -11.88 19.15
C LEU A 198 -11.71 -13.16 19.88
N SER A 199 -11.81 -13.16 21.20
CA SER A 199 -11.48 -14.31 22.04
C SER A 199 -12.51 -14.49 23.16
N THR A 200 -12.38 -15.57 23.94
CA THR A 200 -13.24 -15.79 25.11
C THR A 200 -13.05 -14.75 26.21
N SER A 201 -11.90 -14.06 26.25
CA SER A 201 -11.61 -12.97 27.20
C SER A 201 -12.05 -11.59 26.71
N GLY A 202 -12.54 -11.47 25.47
CA GLY A 202 -13.07 -10.24 24.90
C GLY A 202 -12.41 -9.84 23.57
N ILE A 203 -12.44 -8.53 23.30
CA ILE A 203 -11.92 -7.92 22.07
C ILE A 203 -10.50 -7.39 22.32
N THR A 204 -9.56 -7.75 21.44
CA THR A 204 -8.16 -7.31 21.51
C THR A 204 -7.83 -6.39 20.34
N LEU A 205 -7.20 -5.25 20.60
CA LEU A 205 -6.76 -4.31 19.57
C LEU A 205 -5.29 -4.56 19.18
N PRO A 206 -4.91 -4.25 17.92
CA PRO A 206 -3.51 -4.31 17.49
C PRO A 206 -2.65 -3.29 18.24
N LYS A 207 -1.35 -3.59 18.40
CA LYS A 207 -0.38 -2.76 19.13
C LYS A 207 0.12 -1.54 18.34
N GLY A 208 -0.09 -1.51 17.02
CA GLY A 208 0.34 -0.43 16.13
C GLY A 208 -0.45 -0.41 14.83
N ALA A 209 -0.32 0.69 14.07
CA ALA A 209 -1.06 0.90 12.82
C ALA A 209 -0.44 0.15 11.63
N VAL A 210 0.89 -0.01 11.62
CA VAL A 210 1.62 -0.74 10.58
C VAL A 210 2.71 -1.63 11.19
N SER A 211 2.95 -2.78 10.57
CA SER A 211 3.98 -3.75 10.96
C SER A 211 5.39 -3.33 10.53
N GLY A 212 5.56 -2.59 9.43
CA GLY A 212 6.83 -2.20 8.87
C GLY A 212 7.51 -3.26 7.99
N VAL A 213 6.77 -4.20 7.38
CA VAL A 213 7.34 -5.22 6.46
C VAL A 213 7.92 -4.58 5.19
N ALA A 214 7.22 -3.59 4.62
CA ALA A 214 7.72 -2.86 3.45
C ALA A 214 8.99 -2.08 3.80
N LEU A 215 8.97 -1.41 4.96
CA LEU A 215 10.12 -0.73 5.54
C LEU A 215 11.29 -1.70 5.74
N GLU A 216 11.07 -2.86 6.37
CA GLU A 216 12.14 -3.83 6.63
C GLU A 216 12.78 -4.37 5.35
N ALA A 217 12.02 -4.57 4.28
CA ALA A 217 12.58 -4.95 2.98
C ALA A 217 13.55 -3.89 2.44
N VAL A 218 13.18 -2.61 2.54
CA VAL A 218 14.07 -1.48 2.19
C VAL A 218 15.31 -1.49 3.08
N LEU A 219 15.16 -1.70 4.39
CA LEU A 219 16.29 -1.74 5.32
C LEU A 219 17.26 -2.89 4.99
N ARG A 220 16.75 -4.09 4.72
CA ARG A 220 17.57 -5.24 4.29
C ARG A 220 18.31 -4.96 2.98
N GLN A 221 17.68 -4.27 2.03
CA GLN A 221 18.36 -3.83 0.81
C GLN A 221 19.49 -2.84 1.11
N LEU A 222 19.25 -1.86 1.99
CA LEU A 222 20.23 -0.85 2.40
C LEU A 222 21.37 -1.43 3.23
N THR A 223 21.12 -2.49 4.01
CA THR A 223 22.12 -3.18 4.84
C THR A 223 22.63 -4.48 4.20
N SER A 224 22.30 -4.74 2.93
CA SER A 224 22.60 -6.01 2.23
C SER A 224 24.10 -6.30 2.07
N ARG A 225 24.95 -5.30 2.33
CA ARG A 225 26.41 -5.40 2.31
C ARG A 225 27.02 -5.73 3.67
N GLN A 226 26.20 -5.99 4.69
CA GLN A 226 26.68 -6.46 5.99
C GLN A 226 27.61 -7.67 5.80
N SER A 227 28.86 -7.54 6.27
CA SER A 227 29.90 -8.56 6.19
C SER A 227 30.03 -9.39 7.46
N SER A 228 29.55 -8.88 8.60
CA SER A 228 29.69 -9.51 9.91
C SER A 228 28.50 -9.19 10.80
N ALA A 229 28.16 -10.11 11.71
CA ALA A 229 27.23 -9.86 12.79
C ALA A 229 27.84 -8.98 13.90
N ASP A 230 29.16 -8.84 13.96
CA ASP A 230 29.86 -7.92 14.86
C ASP A 230 30.05 -6.58 14.13
N PHE A 231 29.42 -5.51 14.61
CA PHE A 231 29.41 -4.23 13.89
C PHE A 231 30.76 -3.51 13.96
N ASP A 232 31.71 -3.93 14.80
CA ASP A 232 33.10 -3.45 14.77
C ASP A 232 33.90 -4.00 13.59
N ARG A 233 33.42 -5.08 12.97
CA ARG A 233 34.05 -5.72 11.80
C ARG A 233 33.44 -5.29 10.47
N LEU A 234 32.50 -4.36 10.50
CA LEU A 234 32.04 -3.68 9.28
C LEU A 234 33.19 -2.83 8.72
N PRO A 235 33.15 -2.47 7.42
CA PRO A 235 34.14 -1.57 6.83
C PRO A 235 34.35 -0.27 7.60
N ILE A 236 33.31 0.22 8.28
CA ILE A 236 33.40 1.25 9.33
C ILE A 236 32.65 0.73 10.57
N PRO A 237 33.26 0.70 11.77
CA PRO A 237 32.57 0.40 13.02
C PRO A 237 31.28 1.20 13.20
N PHE A 238 30.19 0.51 13.51
CA PHE A 238 28.84 1.11 13.57
C PHE A 238 28.12 0.81 14.89
N ARG A 239 27.29 1.75 15.34
CA ARG A 239 26.32 1.58 16.42
C ARG A 239 24.97 2.20 16.04
N ALA A 240 23.89 1.48 16.31
CA ALA A 240 22.54 2.05 16.28
C ALA A 240 22.02 2.27 17.72
N VAL A 241 21.27 3.34 17.95
CA VAL A 241 20.65 3.60 19.26
C VAL A 241 19.16 3.34 19.20
N ALA A 242 18.66 2.57 20.16
CA ALA A 242 17.25 2.33 20.40
C ALA A 242 16.89 2.64 21.86
N THR A 243 15.59 2.66 22.17
CA THR A 243 15.10 2.83 23.54
C THR A 243 14.32 1.58 23.94
N ASP A 244 14.59 1.03 25.13
CA ASP A 244 13.80 -0.05 25.70
C ASP A 244 12.45 0.51 26.18
N LEU A 245 11.34 0.06 25.59
CA LEU A 245 10.01 0.56 25.89
C LEU A 245 9.56 0.17 27.32
N GLY A 246 10.10 -0.90 27.88
CA GLY A 246 9.74 -1.37 29.22
C GLY A 246 10.43 -0.56 30.34
N THR A 247 11.66 -0.08 30.10
CA THR A 247 12.48 0.60 31.12
C THR A 247 12.75 2.07 30.82
N GLY A 248 12.61 2.50 29.57
CA GLY A 248 13.03 3.82 29.09
C GLY A 248 14.54 3.98 28.87
N GLU A 249 15.32 2.92 29.06
CA GLU A 249 16.78 2.97 28.96
C GLU A 249 17.28 3.03 27.51
N MET A 250 18.42 3.70 27.33
CA MET A 250 19.14 3.68 26.06
C MET A 250 19.77 2.30 25.83
N VAL A 251 19.52 1.73 24.64
CA VAL A 251 20.12 0.48 24.19
C VAL A 251 21.02 0.76 23.00
N VAL A 252 22.31 0.48 23.14
CA VAL A 252 23.30 0.58 22.06
C VAL A 252 23.39 -0.77 21.36
N LEU A 253 23.04 -0.80 20.09
CA LEU A 253 23.04 -2.00 19.25
C LEU A 253 24.34 -2.07 18.46
N ASP A 254 25.14 -3.09 18.78
CA ASP A 254 26.51 -3.27 18.27
C ASP A 254 26.76 -4.63 17.60
N HIS A 255 25.76 -5.50 17.60
CA HIS A 255 25.84 -6.80 16.93
C HIS A 255 24.49 -7.31 16.45
N GLY A 256 24.53 -8.40 15.68
CA GLY A 256 23.38 -9.13 15.16
C GLY A 256 23.03 -8.77 13.71
N SER A 257 21.74 -8.72 13.40
CA SER A 257 21.23 -8.30 12.09
C SER A 257 21.24 -6.79 12.01
N LEU A 258 21.99 -6.22 11.06
CA LEU A 258 22.08 -4.77 10.87
C LEU A 258 20.71 -4.19 10.48
N ALA A 259 19.94 -4.90 9.66
CA ALA A 259 18.58 -4.52 9.31
C ALA A 259 17.66 -4.45 10.54
N SER A 260 17.75 -5.46 11.43
CA SER A 260 16.93 -5.53 12.65
C SER A 260 17.32 -4.43 13.64
N ALA A 261 18.63 -4.17 13.80
CA ALA A 261 19.12 -3.11 14.68
C ALA A 261 18.66 -1.71 14.21
N VAL A 262 18.76 -1.47 12.90
CA VAL A 262 18.28 -0.24 12.28
C VAL A 262 16.75 -0.12 12.40
N ARG A 263 16.01 -1.21 12.17
CA ARG A 263 14.55 -1.26 12.34
C ARG A 263 14.12 -0.91 13.78
N ALA A 264 14.78 -1.49 14.79
CA ALA A 264 14.53 -1.16 16.19
C ALA A 264 14.78 0.33 16.48
N SER A 265 15.88 0.87 15.96
CA SER A 265 16.27 2.29 16.10
C SER A 265 15.27 3.28 15.47
N MET A 266 14.36 2.83 14.59
CA MET A 266 13.35 3.67 13.94
C MET A 266 11.89 3.29 14.23
N ALA A 267 11.64 2.36 15.15
CA ALA A 267 10.30 1.90 15.47
C ALA A 267 9.54 3.00 16.24
N LEU A 268 8.98 3.96 15.50
CA LEU A 268 8.24 5.09 16.04
C LEU A 268 6.95 4.63 16.73
N PRO A 269 6.74 4.97 18.03
CA PRO A 269 5.54 4.58 18.75
C PRO A 269 4.25 4.96 18.02
N ALA A 270 3.23 4.09 18.13
CA ALA A 270 1.90 4.18 17.50
C ALA A 270 1.85 4.03 15.96
N ILE A 271 2.97 4.26 15.25
CA ILE A 271 3.03 4.13 13.80
C ILE A 271 3.63 2.78 13.42
N VAL A 272 4.86 2.50 13.87
CA VAL A 272 5.60 1.27 13.54
C VAL A 272 5.66 0.37 14.78
N ASN A 273 5.35 -0.91 14.61
CA ASN A 273 5.41 -1.87 15.72
C ASN A 273 6.82 -1.91 16.37
N PRO A 274 6.90 -1.93 17.73
CA PRO A 274 8.15 -2.17 18.44
C PRO A 274 8.83 -3.46 18.00
N VAL A 275 10.16 -3.50 18.12
CA VAL A 275 10.98 -4.66 17.72
C VAL A 275 11.53 -5.35 18.95
N GLU A 276 11.30 -6.65 19.09
CA GLU A 276 11.87 -7.42 20.17
C GLU A 276 13.27 -7.93 19.80
N ILE A 277 14.29 -7.57 20.58
CA ILE A 277 15.67 -8.05 20.43
C ILE A 277 16.18 -8.48 21.81
N ASN A 278 16.63 -9.73 21.92
CA ASN A 278 17.19 -10.30 23.16
C ASN A 278 16.28 -10.10 24.40
N GLY A 279 14.96 -10.25 24.22
CA GLY A 279 13.96 -10.10 25.28
C GLY A 279 13.63 -8.65 25.68
N ARG A 280 14.18 -7.65 24.96
CA ARG A 280 13.86 -6.23 25.14
C ARG A 280 12.92 -5.77 24.03
N LEU A 281 11.87 -5.04 24.38
CA LEU A 281 10.94 -4.46 23.43
C LEU A 281 11.41 -3.06 23.05
N LEU A 282 12.01 -2.92 21.87
CA LEU A 282 12.72 -1.71 21.46
C LEU A 282 11.87 -0.79 20.57
N VAL A 283 12.00 0.51 20.79
CA VAL A 283 11.43 1.60 19.98
C VAL A 283 12.52 2.60 19.55
N ASP A 284 12.12 3.58 18.74
CA ASP A 284 13.01 4.62 18.20
C ASP A 284 13.91 5.25 19.27
N GLY A 285 15.22 5.28 19.01
CA GLY A 285 16.22 5.76 19.96
C GLY A 285 16.17 7.27 20.21
N GLY A 286 15.39 8.02 19.43
CA GLY A 286 15.17 9.44 19.63
C GLY A 286 14.51 9.77 20.97
N ALA A 287 13.85 8.78 21.59
CA ALA A 287 13.29 8.90 22.93
C ALA A 287 14.37 9.01 24.02
N SER A 288 15.49 8.29 23.88
CA SER A 288 16.57 8.29 24.86
C SER A 288 17.75 9.18 24.47
N ARG A 289 18.24 9.07 23.22
CA ARG A 289 19.46 9.75 22.76
C ARG A 289 19.45 9.93 21.24
N ASN A 290 18.86 11.03 20.76
CA ASN A 290 18.68 11.27 19.33
C ASN A 290 19.97 11.69 18.61
N LEU A 291 20.94 12.29 19.30
CA LEU A 291 22.25 12.67 18.74
C LEU A 291 23.37 12.07 19.61
N PRO A 292 23.65 10.76 19.51
CA PRO A 292 24.46 10.01 20.49
C PRO A 292 25.97 10.30 20.42
N VAL A 293 26.38 11.48 20.91
CA VAL A 293 27.79 11.93 20.98
C VAL A 293 28.56 11.13 22.02
N ASP A 294 28.00 10.94 23.21
CA ASP A 294 28.47 10.02 24.27
C ASP A 294 28.89 8.63 23.74
N VAL A 295 28.06 8.01 22.92
CA VAL A 295 28.37 6.68 22.33
C VAL A 295 29.57 6.76 21.38
N ALA A 296 29.69 7.82 20.57
CA ALA A 296 30.86 8.00 19.70
C ALA A 296 32.14 8.22 20.52
N ARG A 297 32.06 8.96 21.64
CA ARG A 297 33.18 9.12 22.58
C ARG A 297 33.59 7.78 23.20
N ALA A 298 32.62 6.94 23.57
CA ALA A 298 32.89 5.58 24.07
C ALA A 298 33.60 4.68 23.03
N LEU A 299 33.35 4.90 21.73
CA LEU A 299 34.07 4.25 20.62
C LEU A 299 35.47 4.85 20.36
N GLY A 300 35.93 5.76 21.21
CA GLY A 300 37.24 6.39 21.11
C GLY A 300 37.32 7.56 20.12
N ALA A 301 36.19 8.17 19.76
CA ALA A 301 36.20 9.38 18.93
C ALA A 301 37.03 10.49 19.57
N LYS A 302 38.07 10.94 18.86
CA LYS A 302 38.82 12.15 19.21
C LYS A 302 38.16 13.40 18.62
N VAL A 303 37.58 13.24 17.44
CA VAL A 303 36.79 14.27 16.74
C VAL A 303 35.42 13.69 16.42
N VAL A 304 34.37 14.45 16.71
CA VAL A 304 32.99 14.13 16.35
C VAL A 304 32.51 15.09 15.25
N ILE A 305 31.98 14.53 14.18
CA ILE A 305 31.18 15.26 13.19
C ILE A 305 29.72 14.93 13.50
N ALA A 306 28.99 15.85 14.12
CA ALA A 306 27.60 15.67 14.51
C ALA A 306 26.65 16.28 13.48
N VAL A 307 25.74 15.48 12.92
CA VAL A 307 24.72 15.94 11.98
C VAL A 307 23.36 15.95 12.66
N ASN A 308 22.89 17.15 13.01
CA ASN A 308 21.62 17.35 13.69
C ASN A 308 20.51 17.71 12.69
N ILE A 309 19.55 16.79 12.51
CA ILE A 309 18.37 16.94 11.65
C ILE A 309 17.08 16.86 12.46
N GLY A 310 17.17 17.05 13.78
CA GLY A 310 16.03 17.00 14.70
C GLY A 310 14.96 18.04 14.36
N THR A 311 13.70 17.70 14.60
CA THR A 311 12.55 18.54 14.24
C THR A 311 12.24 19.61 15.28
N PRO A 312 11.86 20.82 14.84
CA PRO A 312 11.33 21.82 15.76
C PRO A 312 9.98 21.35 16.33
N LEU A 313 9.63 21.89 17.50
CA LEU A 313 8.32 21.68 18.11
C LEU A 313 7.20 22.20 17.21
N HIS A 314 6.04 21.55 17.24
CA HIS A 314 4.86 22.04 16.54
C HIS A 314 4.33 23.31 17.18
N ALA A 315 3.80 24.22 16.34
CA ALA A 315 2.99 25.33 16.83
C ALA A 315 1.70 24.81 17.46
N ARG A 316 1.13 25.55 18.42
CA ARG A 316 -0.10 25.15 19.13
C ARG A 316 -1.22 24.76 18.16
N GLU A 317 -1.33 25.50 17.06
CA GLU A 317 -2.38 25.34 16.06
C GLU A 317 -2.22 24.06 15.22
N GLN A 318 -1.06 23.41 15.27
CA GLN A 318 -0.75 22.16 14.55
C GLN A 318 -1.05 20.91 15.40
N ILE A 319 -1.24 21.06 16.72
CA ILE A 319 -1.51 19.95 17.64
C ILE A 319 -3.03 19.74 17.76
N ARG A 320 -3.62 18.99 16.83
CA ARG A 320 -5.09 18.84 16.70
C ARG A 320 -5.64 17.45 16.95
N SER A 321 -4.78 16.45 17.17
CA SER A 321 -5.18 15.04 17.29
C SER A 321 -4.40 14.35 18.41
N LEU A 322 -4.90 13.18 18.85
CA LEU A 322 -4.19 12.34 19.83
C LEU A 322 -2.79 11.97 19.32
N VAL A 323 -2.67 11.62 18.04
CA VAL A 323 -1.37 11.34 17.41
C VAL A 323 -0.48 12.57 17.43
N GLY A 324 -1.00 13.76 17.09
CA GLY A 324 -0.23 15.00 17.12
C GLY A 324 0.24 15.39 18.54
N VAL A 325 -0.53 15.06 19.57
CA VAL A 325 -0.11 15.23 20.97
C VAL A 325 1.04 14.28 21.30
N THR A 326 0.93 13.00 20.95
CA THR A 326 2.00 12.01 21.17
C THR A 326 3.27 12.38 20.42
N GLU A 327 3.17 12.79 19.15
CA GLU A 327 4.30 13.27 18.35
C GLU A 327 4.96 14.50 18.99
N GLN A 328 4.17 15.45 19.49
CA GLN A 328 4.69 16.61 20.19
C GLN A 328 5.44 16.22 21.47
N MET A 329 4.91 15.27 22.26
CA MET A 329 5.59 14.77 23.46
C MET A 329 6.94 14.14 23.11
N MET A 330 6.99 13.31 22.05
CA MET A 330 8.23 12.71 21.56
C MET A 330 9.24 13.78 21.12
N ARG A 331 8.79 14.81 20.38
CA ARG A 331 9.67 15.92 19.97
C ARG A 331 10.24 16.70 21.15
N ILE A 332 9.48 16.87 22.23
CA ILE A 332 9.96 17.54 23.45
C ILE A 332 11.10 16.72 24.08
N VAL A 333 10.87 15.42 24.29
CA VAL A 333 11.89 14.53 24.89
C VAL A 333 13.14 14.47 24.01
N THR A 334 12.95 14.33 22.69
CA THR A 334 14.05 14.38 21.72
C THR A 334 14.82 15.70 21.77
N ALA A 335 14.14 16.84 21.80
CA ALA A 335 14.81 18.14 21.87
C ALA A 335 15.63 18.31 23.16
N GLN A 336 15.13 17.80 24.28
CA GLN A 336 15.84 17.81 25.56
C GLN A 336 17.11 16.97 25.52
N ASN A 337 17.04 15.72 25.02
CA ASN A 337 18.23 14.86 24.96
C ASN A 337 19.24 15.30 23.89
N VAL A 338 18.81 15.96 22.81
CA VAL A 338 19.73 16.59 21.84
C VAL A 338 20.49 17.75 22.48
N HIS A 339 19.82 18.57 23.30
CA HIS A 339 20.49 19.67 24.00
C HIS A 339 21.63 19.15 24.91
N GLU A 340 21.39 18.05 25.61
CA GLU A 340 22.43 17.37 26.41
C GLU A 340 23.60 16.92 25.53
N SER A 341 23.34 16.25 24.40
CA SER A 341 24.40 15.80 23.48
C SER A 341 25.19 16.92 22.84
N LEU A 342 24.60 18.10 22.62
CA LEU A 342 25.33 19.26 22.11
C LEU A 342 26.34 19.79 23.13
N ASN A 343 26.07 19.63 24.44
CA ASN A 343 27.00 20.03 25.50
C ASN A 343 28.21 19.08 25.63
N GLU A 344 28.16 17.91 25.00
CA GLU A 344 29.26 16.93 24.96
C GLU A 344 30.27 17.20 23.83
N LEU A 345 29.96 18.15 22.93
CA LEU A 345 30.85 18.53 21.84
C LEU A 345 32.05 19.34 22.35
N GLY A 346 33.23 18.93 21.93
CA GLY A 346 34.50 19.60 22.19
C GLY A 346 34.85 20.67 21.15
N PRO A 347 35.94 21.42 21.35
CA PRO A 347 36.34 22.53 20.49
C PRO A 347 36.77 22.10 19.07
N ASP A 348 37.22 20.85 18.92
CA ASP A 348 37.65 20.28 17.63
C ASP A 348 36.54 19.54 16.89
N ASP A 349 35.33 19.46 17.48
CA ASP A 349 34.18 18.82 16.86
C ASP A 349 33.50 19.74 15.84
N VAL A 350 32.75 19.13 14.92
CA VAL A 350 32.02 19.84 13.87
C VAL A 350 30.53 19.55 14.00
N LEU A 351 29.74 20.58 14.26
CA LEU A 351 28.28 20.51 14.23
C LEU A 351 27.76 20.96 12.86
N ILE A 352 27.02 20.08 12.19
CA ILE A 352 26.31 20.36 10.95
C ILE A 352 24.81 20.32 11.25
N SER A 353 24.14 21.47 11.12
CA SER A 353 22.69 21.59 11.33
C SER A 353 22.03 22.13 10.05
N PRO A 354 21.58 21.25 9.14
CA PRO A 354 20.98 21.67 7.88
C PRO A 354 19.65 22.41 8.07
N ASP A 355 19.44 23.49 7.30
CA ASP A 355 18.12 24.12 7.18
C ASP A 355 17.25 23.29 6.23
N LEU A 356 16.22 22.67 6.81
CA LEU A 356 15.32 21.74 6.14
C LEU A 356 13.93 22.35 5.89
N GLY A 357 13.74 23.65 6.17
CA GLY A 357 12.49 24.36 5.92
C GLY A 357 11.26 23.62 6.42
N THR A 358 10.33 23.36 5.49
CA THR A 358 9.02 22.72 5.77
C THR A 358 9.02 21.19 5.63
N ILE A 359 10.18 20.55 5.44
CA ILE A 359 10.24 19.09 5.28
C ILE A 359 9.88 18.41 6.61
N GLY A 360 8.74 17.70 6.63
CA GLY A 360 8.28 16.92 7.76
C GLY A 360 9.02 15.59 7.93
N THR A 361 8.85 14.93 9.09
CA THR A 361 9.43 13.61 9.37
C THR A 361 8.85 12.50 8.49
N ALA A 362 7.65 12.68 7.96
CA ALA A 362 6.97 11.72 7.12
C ALA A 362 7.07 12.05 5.62
N ASP A 363 7.74 13.12 5.19
CA ASP A 363 7.77 13.58 3.78
C ASP A 363 8.86 12.87 2.95
N PHE A 364 8.83 11.54 2.85
CA PHE A 364 9.86 10.76 2.17
C PHE A 364 9.98 11.09 0.67
N ASP A 365 8.90 11.60 0.07
CA ASP A 365 8.90 12.13 -1.31
C ASP A 365 9.87 13.32 -1.51
N ARG A 366 10.27 14.01 -0.43
CA ARG A 366 11.19 15.15 -0.43
C ARG A 366 12.61 14.80 0.04
N LEU A 367 12.97 13.51 0.08
CA LEU A 367 14.27 13.05 0.59
C LEU A 367 15.46 13.67 -0.17
N LEU A 368 15.37 13.83 -1.49
CA LEU A 368 16.44 14.45 -2.28
C LEU A 368 16.57 15.96 -2.03
N GLU A 369 15.48 16.66 -1.70
CA GLU A 369 15.52 18.06 -1.28
C GLU A 369 16.27 18.19 0.06
N ALA A 370 16.00 17.28 1.01
CA ALA A 370 16.75 17.20 2.26
C ALA A 370 18.23 16.91 2.00
N SER A 371 18.56 16.04 1.04
CA SER A 371 19.95 15.78 0.63
C SER A 371 20.68 17.04 0.18
N GLN A 372 20.06 17.84 -0.66
CA GLN A 372 20.65 19.12 -1.11
C GLN A 372 20.85 20.11 0.05
N ALA A 373 19.94 20.14 1.02
CA ALA A 373 20.11 20.96 2.23
C ALA A 373 21.32 20.50 3.06
N GLY A 374 21.49 19.18 3.23
CA GLY A 374 22.66 18.58 3.87
C GLY A 374 23.97 18.94 3.17
N GLU A 375 24.00 18.90 1.84
CA GLU A 375 25.18 19.31 1.06
C GLU A 375 25.55 20.78 1.31
N ARG A 376 24.56 21.69 1.30
CA ARG A 376 24.79 23.12 1.56
C ARG A 376 25.36 23.34 2.96
N ALA A 377 24.79 22.69 3.98
CA ALA A 377 25.24 22.82 5.36
C ALA A 377 26.66 22.27 5.58
N ALA A 378 26.98 21.10 5.00
CA ALA A 378 28.32 20.55 5.09
C ALA A 378 29.36 21.41 4.34
N ARG A 379 29.01 21.99 3.19
CA ARG A 379 29.89 22.93 2.47
C ARG A 379 30.16 24.20 3.28
N ALA A 380 29.18 24.68 4.04
CA ALA A 380 29.39 25.81 4.96
C ALA A 380 30.41 25.47 6.06
N ALA A 381 30.47 24.20 6.49
CA ALA A 381 31.46 23.70 7.45
C ALA A 381 32.79 23.23 6.82
N ALA A 382 33.01 23.43 5.51
CA ALA A 382 34.13 22.84 4.78
C ALA A 382 35.50 23.16 5.39
N VAL A 383 35.70 24.38 5.91
CA VAL A 383 36.97 24.79 6.54
C VAL A 383 37.30 23.96 7.79
N GLN A 384 36.28 23.63 8.59
CA GLN A 384 36.46 22.78 9.77
C GLN A 384 36.69 21.32 9.36
N LEU A 385 35.90 20.83 8.40
CA LEU A 385 35.97 19.46 7.90
C LEU A 385 37.33 19.14 7.22
N GLN A 386 37.87 20.08 6.44
CA GLN A 386 39.15 19.92 5.75
C GLN A 386 40.33 19.74 6.71
N ARG A 387 40.22 20.08 8.00
CA ARG A 387 41.28 19.79 8.99
C ARG A 387 41.58 18.30 9.14
N HIS A 388 40.65 17.45 8.73
CA HIS A 388 40.73 16.00 8.86
C HIS A 388 40.84 15.28 7.50
N HIS A 389 41.09 16.01 6.41
CA HIS A 389 41.23 15.40 5.09
C HIS A 389 42.46 14.50 4.99
N LEU A 390 42.40 13.52 4.10
CA LEU A 390 43.56 12.79 3.60
C LEU A 390 43.99 13.36 2.26
N ASP A 391 45.26 13.13 1.91
CA ASP A 391 45.72 13.29 0.53
C ASP A 391 44.97 12.32 -0.41
N GLU A 392 45.14 12.53 -1.72
CA GLU A 392 44.40 11.77 -2.73
C GLU A 392 44.64 10.27 -2.62
N ASP A 393 45.91 9.87 -2.49
CA ASP A 393 46.29 8.46 -2.40
C ASP A 393 45.84 7.82 -1.08
N GLY A 394 45.93 8.55 0.03
CA GLY A 394 45.45 8.11 1.34
C GLY A 394 43.95 7.89 1.35
N TYR A 395 43.19 8.84 0.82
CA TYR A 395 41.74 8.70 0.70
C TYR A 395 41.35 7.55 -0.24
N ALA A 396 42.02 7.42 -1.38
CA ALA A 396 41.77 6.33 -2.33
C ALA A 396 42.10 4.94 -1.74
N ARG A 397 43.11 4.83 -0.85
CA ARG A 397 43.37 3.59 -0.09
C ARG A 397 42.25 3.30 0.91
N TRP A 398 41.85 4.30 1.70
CA TRP A 398 40.76 4.17 2.67
C TRP A 398 39.44 3.79 2.00
N GLU A 399 39.09 4.45 0.89
CA GLU A 399 37.85 4.19 0.15
C GLU A 399 37.85 2.79 -0.49
N ARG A 400 38.98 2.32 -1.02
CA ARG A 400 39.10 0.94 -1.53
C ARG A 400 38.90 -0.11 -0.43
N GLN A 401 39.41 0.13 0.77
CA GLN A 401 39.17 -0.74 1.93
C GLN A 401 37.69 -0.75 2.32
N ARG A 402 37.06 0.45 2.35
CA ARG A 402 35.63 0.57 2.67
C ARG A 402 34.73 -0.15 1.64
N LEU A 403 35.09 -0.07 0.37
CA LEU A 403 34.33 -0.63 -0.76
C LEU A 403 34.68 -2.08 -1.09
N ALA A 404 35.52 -2.75 -0.28
CA ALA A 404 36.01 -4.09 -0.57
C ALA A 404 34.87 -5.09 -0.92
N PRO A 405 35.11 -6.02 -1.87
CA PRO A 405 34.06 -6.89 -2.39
C PRO A 405 33.44 -7.83 -1.34
N ARG A 406 32.18 -8.19 -1.59
CA ARG A 406 31.43 -9.22 -0.85
C ARG A 406 32.05 -10.61 -1.08
N PRO A 407 31.98 -11.54 -0.12
CA PRO A 407 32.02 -12.97 -0.44
C PRO A 407 30.96 -13.31 -1.50
N GLU A 408 31.23 -14.30 -2.35
CA GLU A 408 30.32 -14.75 -3.41
C GLU A 408 28.94 -15.11 -2.85
N ARG A 409 27.88 -15.00 -3.67
CA ARG A 409 26.51 -15.34 -3.25
C ARG A 409 26.48 -16.80 -2.80
N ALA A 410 26.52 -17.02 -1.50
CA ALA A 410 26.53 -18.36 -0.94
C ALA A 410 25.25 -19.10 -1.34
N ARG A 411 25.44 -20.39 -1.61
CA ARG A 411 24.36 -21.34 -1.87
C ARG A 411 23.56 -21.51 -0.59
N VAL A 412 22.24 -21.47 -0.69
CA VAL A 412 21.35 -21.74 0.44
C VAL A 412 21.29 -23.24 0.65
N ASP A 413 21.69 -23.72 1.82
CA ASP A 413 21.71 -25.14 2.17
C ASP A 413 20.49 -25.57 2.95
N SER A 414 19.88 -24.65 3.71
CA SER A 414 18.67 -24.94 4.46
C SER A 414 17.76 -23.72 4.53
N VAL A 415 16.45 -23.99 4.58
CA VAL A 415 15.41 -23.00 4.81
C VAL A 415 14.52 -23.54 5.92
N THR A 416 14.52 -22.86 7.07
CA THR A 416 13.75 -23.22 8.26
C THR A 416 12.72 -22.14 8.56
N ILE A 417 11.55 -22.54 9.06
CA ILE A 417 10.47 -21.61 9.46
C ILE A 417 10.27 -21.72 10.96
N THR A 418 10.21 -20.57 11.64
CA THR A 418 10.03 -20.49 13.10
C THR A 418 8.94 -19.49 13.47
N GLY A 419 8.37 -19.67 14.67
CA GLY A 419 7.40 -18.74 15.27
C GLY A 419 5.94 -18.94 14.88
N THR A 420 5.64 -19.98 14.09
CA THR A 420 4.28 -20.45 13.86
C THR A 420 3.76 -21.24 15.07
N GLN A 421 2.51 -21.01 15.46
CA GLN A 421 1.80 -21.71 16.52
C GLN A 421 0.50 -22.34 15.99
N VAL A 422 -0.35 -21.54 15.33
CA VAL A 422 -1.61 -21.99 14.73
C VAL A 422 -1.45 -22.22 13.22
N VAL A 423 -0.64 -21.39 12.57
CA VAL A 423 -0.34 -21.49 11.14
C VAL A 423 0.51 -22.74 10.88
N ASN A 424 0.14 -23.52 9.87
CA ASN A 424 0.96 -24.65 9.42
C ASN A 424 2.27 -24.13 8.78
N PRO A 425 3.46 -24.49 9.30
CA PRO A 425 4.73 -24.04 8.73
C PRO A 425 4.94 -24.51 7.29
N GLU A 426 4.38 -25.66 6.87
CA GLU A 426 4.49 -26.13 5.48
C GLU A 426 3.74 -25.23 4.50
N ALA A 427 2.65 -24.59 4.92
CA ALA A 427 1.96 -23.61 4.08
C ALA A 427 2.81 -22.35 3.86
N VAL A 428 3.52 -21.90 4.91
CA VAL A 428 4.49 -20.81 4.79
C VAL A 428 5.64 -21.22 3.86
N ARG A 429 6.12 -22.46 3.99
CA ARG A 429 7.18 -23.04 3.14
C ARG A 429 6.78 -23.06 1.67
N ALA A 430 5.56 -23.46 1.38
CA ALA A 430 5.05 -23.57 0.01
C ALA A 430 4.92 -22.21 -0.70
N MET A 431 4.83 -21.10 0.06
CA MET A 431 4.83 -19.75 -0.49
C MET A 431 6.23 -19.20 -0.83
N LEU A 432 7.29 -19.84 -0.32
CA LEU A 432 8.68 -19.49 -0.60
C LEU A 432 9.14 -20.14 -1.91
N ARG A 433 9.67 -19.33 -2.84
CA ARG A 433 10.31 -19.84 -4.06
C ARG A 433 11.73 -20.35 -3.81
N LEU A 434 12.36 -19.87 -2.73
CA LEU A 434 13.70 -20.26 -2.35
C LEU A 434 13.75 -21.74 -1.93
N GLN A 435 14.53 -22.53 -2.67
CA GLN A 435 14.79 -23.94 -2.35
C GLN A 435 16.26 -24.16 -1.94
N PRO A 436 16.52 -25.11 -1.02
CA PRO A 436 17.87 -25.59 -0.76
C PRO A 436 18.59 -25.97 -2.05
N GLY A 437 19.85 -25.61 -2.15
CA GLY A 437 20.69 -25.79 -3.32
C GLY A 437 20.77 -24.60 -4.28
N GLN A 438 19.91 -23.59 -4.13
CA GLN A 438 19.87 -22.41 -5.00
C GLN A 438 20.75 -21.26 -4.47
N GLY A 439 21.12 -20.32 -5.33
CA GLY A 439 21.76 -19.08 -4.91
C GLY A 439 20.78 -18.17 -4.16
N PHE A 440 21.28 -17.45 -3.15
CA PHE A 440 20.46 -16.52 -2.39
C PHE A 440 20.09 -15.27 -3.20
N ASP A 441 18.79 -15.00 -3.33
CA ASP A 441 18.23 -13.76 -3.90
C ASP A 441 17.33 -13.06 -2.86
N ALA A 442 17.86 -12.00 -2.27
CA ALA A 442 17.14 -11.21 -1.26
C ALA A 442 15.86 -10.57 -1.83
N SER A 443 15.89 -10.08 -3.07
CA SER A 443 14.75 -9.40 -3.68
C SER A 443 13.58 -10.36 -3.90
N GLN A 444 13.88 -11.59 -4.32
CA GLN A 444 12.88 -12.65 -4.43
C GLN A 444 12.33 -13.07 -3.06
N LEU A 445 13.18 -13.28 -2.06
CA LEU A 445 12.72 -13.66 -0.72
C LEU A 445 11.88 -12.56 -0.07
N ASP A 446 12.26 -11.29 -0.21
CA ASP A 446 11.48 -10.15 0.28
C ASP A 446 10.09 -10.08 -0.38
N ALA A 447 10.00 -10.40 -1.68
CA ALA A 447 8.72 -10.50 -2.36
C ALA A 447 7.87 -11.68 -1.86
N ASP A 448 8.51 -12.79 -1.48
CA ASP A 448 7.82 -13.95 -0.90
C ASP A 448 7.29 -13.62 0.51
N LEU A 449 8.12 -12.97 1.34
CA LEU A 449 7.72 -12.55 2.69
C LEU A 449 6.56 -11.54 2.67
N ARG A 450 6.55 -10.60 1.71
CA ARG A 450 5.40 -9.69 1.52
C ARG A 450 4.11 -10.45 1.22
N ARG A 451 4.17 -11.50 0.38
CA ARG A 451 2.99 -12.33 0.09
C ARG A 451 2.55 -13.16 1.30
N ILE A 452 3.49 -13.69 2.08
CA ILE A 452 3.21 -14.40 3.34
C ILE A 452 2.55 -13.42 4.33
N TYR A 453 3.08 -12.22 4.49
CA TYR A 453 2.48 -11.20 5.36
C TYR A 453 1.07 -10.79 4.87
N ALA A 454 0.87 -10.72 3.54
CA ALA A 454 -0.41 -10.38 2.92
C ALA A 454 -1.53 -11.43 3.10
N THR A 455 -1.24 -12.64 3.62
CA THR A 455 -2.29 -13.57 4.04
C THR A 455 -3.11 -13.01 5.21
N GLY A 456 -2.50 -12.11 5.99
CA GLY A 456 -3.11 -11.45 7.13
C GLY A 456 -3.08 -12.28 8.41
N ASP A 457 -2.24 -13.32 8.49
CA ASP A 457 -2.09 -14.19 9.66
C ASP A 457 -1.01 -13.70 10.64
N PHE A 458 -0.09 -12.85 10.17
CA PHE A 458 1.13 -12.48 10.90
C PHE A 458 1.15 -11.01 11.31
N GLU A 459 1.72 -10.75 12.48
CA GLU A 459 2.16 -9.43 12.94
C GLU A 459 3.48 -9.03 12.28
N SER A 460 4.38 -9.97 12.03
CA SER A 460 5.65 -9.75 11.33
C SER A 460 6.15 -11.00 10.64
N VAL A 461 6.84 -10.80 9.51
CA VAL A 461 7.53 -11.85 8.76
C VAL A 461 8.89 -11.31 8.33
N SER A 462 9.96 -11.98 8.75
CA SER A 462 11.34 -11.60 8.48
C SER A 462 12.20 -12.83 8.18
N TYR A 463 13.48 -12.64 7.88
CA TYR A 463 14.43 -13.73 7.79
C TYR A 463 15.80 -13.34 8.34
N THR A 464 16.54 -14.35 8.79
CA THR A 464 17.96 -14.24 9.15
C THR A 464 18.80 -15.16 8.26
N LEU A 465 20.06 -14.77 8.05
CA LEU A 465 21.05 -15.55 7.31
C LEU A 465 22.18 -15.94 8.24
N ALA A 466 22.55 -17.21 8.25
CA ALA A 466 23.74 -17.71 8.92
C ALA A 466 24.69 -18.35 7.90
N ASN A 467 25.95 -17.93 7.90
CA ASN A 467 26.98 -18.59 7.09
C ASN A 467 27.38 -19.90 7.76
N LEU A 468 27.40 -20.98 6.98
CA LEU A 468 27.83 -22.30 7.42
C LEU A 468 29.34 -22.49 7.19
N PRO A 469 30.01 -23.36 7.98
CA PRO A 469 31.46 -23.56 7.89
C PRO A 469 31.98 -24.03 6.52
N ASP A 470 31.12 -24.66 5.72
CA ASP A 470 31.39 -25.17 4.37
C ASP A 470 31.16 -24.12 3.27
N GLY A 471 30.86 -22.87 3.64
CA GLY A 471 30.58 -21.78 2.71
C GLY A 471 29.12 -21.70 2.25
N GLY A 472 28.25 -22.57 2.77
CA GLY A 472 26.80 -22.51 2.58
C GLY A 472 26.11 -21.44 3.41
N GLN A 473 24.81 -21.26 3.19
CA GLN A 473 23.95 -20.37 3.96
C GLN A 473 22.70 -21.09 4.49
N ALA A 474 22.41 -20.91 5.77
CA ALA A 474 21.13 -21.26 6.36
C ALA A 474 20.22 -20.02 6.40
N VAL A 475 19.02 -20.15 5.85
CA VAL A 475 17.98 -19.11 5.90
C VAL A 475 16.94 -19.52 6.92
N THR A 476 16.71 -18.68 7.94
CA THR A 476 15.61 -18.89 8.89
C THR A 476 14.57 -17.82 8.68
N VAL A 477 13.39 -18.21 8.18
CA VAL A 477 12.21 -17.34 8.09
C VAL A 477 11.56 -17.30 9.47
N GLN A 478 11.53 -16.11 10.05
CA GLN A 478 10.97 -15.86 11.38
C GLN A 478 9.60 -15.23 11.21
N THR A 479 8.60 -15.84 11.82
CA THR A 479 7.21 -15.36 11.78
C THR A 479 6.74 -15.04 13.19
N THR A 480 5.84 -14.08 13.30
CA THR A 480 5.10 -13.80 14.54
C THR A 480 3.64 -13.73 14.16
N GLU A 481 2.85 -14.70 14.60
CA GLU A 481 1.40 -14.71 14.38
C GLU A 481 0.75 -13.53 15.11
N LYS A 482 -0.38 -13.06 14.59
CA LYS A 482 -1.16 -12.01 15.26
C LYS A 482 -1.56 -12.47 16.66
N SER A 483 -1.15 -11.71 17.68
CA SER A 483 -1.49 -11.95 19.08
C SER A 483 -2.98 -11.77 19.37
N TRP A 484 -3.72 -11.17 18.43
CA TRP A 484 -5.17 -11.01 18.48
C TRP A 484 -5.90 -11.97 17.52
N GLY A 485 -5.19 -12.89 16.85
CA GLY A 485 -5.79 -13.96 16.04
C GLY A 485 -6.18 -15.20 16.87
N PRO A 486 -6.70 -16.27 16.23
CA PRO A 486 -7.00 -16.41 14.80
C PRO A 486 -8.45 -16.01 14.43
N SER A 487 -9.18 -15.39 15.35
CA SER A 487 -10.55 -14.92 15.14
C SER A 487 -10.61 -13.40 15.13
N TYR A 488 -11.19 -12.83 14.08
CA TYR A 488 -11.11 -11.42 13.75
C TYR A 488 -12.48 -10.79 13.55
N LEU A 489 -12.63 -9.54 13.96
CA LEU A 489 -13.81 -8.71 13.81
C LEU A 489 -13.46 -7.41 13.08
N ARG A 490 -14.29 -7.01 12.12
CA ARG A 490 -14.19 -5.72 11.42
C ARG A 490 -15.55 -5.06 11.33
N VAL A 491 -15.56 -3.73 11.39
CA VAL A 491 -16.76 -2.91 11.23
C VAL A 491 -16.65 -2.15 9.92
N GLY A 492 -17.75 -2.01 9.18
CA GLY A 492 -17.81 -1.21 7.97
C GLY A 492 -18.98 -0.25 7.94
N LEU A 493 -18.81 0.86 7.25
CA LEU A 493 -19.81 1.90 7.08
C LEU A 493 -19.81 2.41 5.64
N GLY A 494 -20.92 2.25 4.93
CA GLY A 494 -21.16 2.88 3.64
C GLY A 494 -22.25 3.94 3.76
N LEU A 495 -22.11 5.07 3.05
CA LEU A 495 -23.15 6.09 2.92
C LEU A 495 -23.29 6.46 1.45
N SER A 496 -24.52 6.65 0.97
CA SER A 496 -24.77 7.21 -0.35
C SER A 496 -25.98 8.13 -0.36
N SER A 497 -25.94 9.17 -1.19
CA SER A 497 -27.06 10.09 -1.44
C SER A 497 -27.01 10.58 -2.87
N ASP A 498 -28.17 10.63 -3.54
CA ASP A 498 -28.36 11.29 -4.84
C ASP A 498 -29.04 12.67 -4.73
N PHE A 499 -29.27 13.15 -3.50
CA PHE A 499 -30.00 14.38 -3.16
C PHE A 499 -31.36 14.54 -3.85
N SER A 500 -31.90 13.47 -4.42
CA SER A 500 -33.14 13.43 -5.21
C SER A 500 -34.18 12.52 -4.53
N GLY A 501 -34.04 12.35 -3.22
CA GLY A 501 -34.93 11.53 -2.39
C GLY A 501 -34.39 10.14 -2.05
N ASN A 502 -33.20 9.76 -2.52
CA ASN A 502 -32.56 8.50 -2.17
C ASN A 502 -31.28 8.74 -1.37
N ALA A 503 -31.33 8.44 -0.07
CA ALA A 503 -30.18 8.45 0.82
C ALA A 503 -30.18 7.18 1.66
N TYR A 504 -29.03 6.52 1.76
CA TYR A 504 -28.93 5.27 2.51
C TYR A 504 -27.58 5.13 3.21
N PHE A 505 -27.58 4.29 4.22
CA PHE A 505 -26.38 3.80 4.87
C PHE A 505 -26.33 2.28 4.81
N ASN A 506 -25.16 1.70 4.99
CA ASN A 506 -24.97 0.29 5.31
C ASN A 506 -23.98 0.20 6.47
N LEU A 507 -24.37 -0.49 7.54
CA LEU A 507 -23.49 -0.87 8.63
C LEU A 507 -23.15 -2.36 8.47
N LEU A 508 -21.86 -2.69 8.51
CA LEU A 508 -21.36 -4.06 8.36
C LEU A 508 -20.61 -4.48 9.63
N LEU A 509 -20.88 -5.69 10.09
CA LEU A 509 -20.05 -6.44 11.03
C LEU A 509 -19.55 -7.71 10.32
N ALA A 510 -18.24 -7.82 10.16
CA ALA A 510 -17.59 -8.98 9.54
C ALA A 510 -16.77 -9.73 10.58
N HIS A 511 -17.00 -11.03 10.68
CA HIS A 511 -16.25 -11.97 11.51
C HIS A 511 -15.54 -12.99 10.62
N ARG A 512 -14.26 -13.23 10.91
CA ARG A 512 -13.43 -14.20 10.19
C ARG A 512 -12.62 -15.02 11.19
N HIS A 513 -12.78 -16.33 11.17
CA HIS A 513 -11.92 -17.26 11.91
C HIS A 513 -11.03 -18.00 10.91
N THR A 514 -9.72 -17.89 11.06
CA THR A 514 -8.73 -18.55 10.20
C THR A 514 -8.21 -19.84 10.83
N TRP A 515 -7.57 -20.68 10.03
CA TRP A 515 -6.82 -21.85 10.51
C TRP A 515 -7.61 -22.80 11.42
N LEU A 516 -8.85 -23.12 11.04
CA LEU A 516 -9.69 -24.09 11.74
C LEU A 516 -9.16 -25.53 11.67
N ASN A 517 -8.22 -25.78 10.76
CA ASN A 517 -7.43 -27.00 10.66
C ASN A 517 -6.06 -26.72 10.01
N THR A 518 -5.21 -27.74 9.93
CA THR A 518 -3.83 -27.65 9.41
C THR A 518 -3.71 -27.31 7.93
N LEU A 519 -4.79 -27.47 7.15
CA LEU A 519 -4.85 -27.05 5.75
C LEU A 519 -5.26 -25.57 5.61
N GLY A 520 -5.63 -24.91 6.70
CA GLY A 520 -5.99 -23.49 6.69
C GLY A 520 -7.45 -23.22 6.38
N ALA A 521 -8.36 -24.10 6.81
CA ALA A 521 -9.80 -23.84 6.69
C ALA A 521 -10.19 -22.52 7.38
N GLU A 522 -11.12 -21.80 6.75
CA GLU A 522 -11.61 -20.50 7.23
C GLU A 522 -13.13 -20.50 7.33
N TRP A 523 -13.65 -19.82 8.34
CA TRP A 523 -15.07 -19.54 8.49
C TRP A 523 -15.31 -18.03 8.51
N ARG A 524 -16.16 -17.55 7.60
CA ARG A 524 -16.48 -16.13 7.46
C ARG A 524 -17.96 -15.88 7.66
N ASN A 525 -18.27 -14.82 8.38
CA ASN A 525 -19.63 -14.41 8.68
C ASN A 525 -19.74 -12.90 8.50
N GLU A 526 -20.79 -12.45 7.82
CA GLU A 526 -21.02 -11.05 7.54
C GLU A 526 -22.46 -10.72 7.86
N LEU A 527 -22.67 -9.74 8.74
CA LEU A 527 -23.96 -9.17 9.08
C LEU A 527 -23.97 -7.71 8.63
N GLN A 528 -24.84 -7.38 7.69
CA GLN A 528 -25.04 -6.02 7.19
C GLN A 528 -26.48 -5.59 7.43
N THR A 529 -26.68 -4.31 7.77
CA THR A 529 -28.00 -3.68 7.84
C THR A 529 -27.99 -2.26 7.32
N GLY A 530 -29.11 -1.76 6.81
CA GLY A 530 -29.25 -0.42 6.24
C GLY A 530 -30.07 -0.43 4.95
N ARG A 531 -29.49 -0.04 3.81
CA ARG A 531 -30.15 -0.21 2.48
C ARG A 531 -30.37 -1.68 2.18
N THR A 532 -29.36 -2.49 2.48
CA THR A 532 -29.37 -3.92 2.22
C THR A 532 -29.09 -4.62 3.53
N ASP A 533 -30.11 -5.33 4.04
CA ASP A 533 -29.94 -6.26 5.15
C ASP A 533 -29.39 -7.57 4.57
N ARG A 534 -28.26 -8.04 5.09
CA ARG A 534 -27.60 -9.24 4.58
C ARG A 534 -26.99 -10.03 5.71
N LEU A 535 -27.23 -11.33 5.72
CA LEU A 535 -26.51 -12.28 6.55
C LEU A 535 -25.88 -13.32 5.63
N SER A 536 -24.55 -13.40 5.64
CA SER A 536 -23.79 -14.39 4.88
C SER A 536 -22.89 -15.19 5.81
N THR A 537 -22.83 -16.50 5.59
CA THR A 537 -21.86 -17.39 6.21
C THR A 537 -21.19 -18.25 5.15
N GLU A 538 -19.87 -18.39 5.20
CA GLU A 538 -19.10 -19.19 4.27
C GLU A 538 -18.06 -20.02 5.03
N TRP A 539 -18.11 -21.33 4.83
CA TRP A 539 -17.03 -22.25 5.18
C TRP A 539 -16.15 -22.47 3.96
N PHE A 540 -14.85 -22.23 4.10
CA PHE A 540 -13.84 -22.42 3.06
C PHE A 540 -12.84 -23.49 3.52
N GLN A 541 -12.76 -24.59 2.77
CA GLN A 541 -11.90 -25.73 3.08
C GLN A 541 -10.86 -25.94 1.97
N PRO A 542 -9.59 -25.56 2.18
CA PRO A 542 -8.48 -26.00 1.34
C PRO A 542 -8.32 -27.52 1.35
N LEU A 543 -7.89 -28.08 0.22
CA LEU A 543 -7.60 -29.51 0.07
C LEU A 543 -6.08 -29.80 -0.02
N ASP A 544 -5.26 -28.74 -0.12
CA ASP A 544 -3.81 -28.74 -0.23
C ASP A 544 -3.21 -27.60 0.62
N VAL A 545 -1.90 -27.68 0.90
CA VAL A 545 -1.21 -26.70 1.77
C VAL A 545 -1.00 -25.35 1.07
N GLU A 546 -0.87 -25.36 -0.26
CA GLU A 546 -0.82 -24.16 -1.11
C GLU A 546 -2.18 -23.46 -1.20
N ARG A 547 -3.26 -24.13 -0.76
CA ARG A 547 -4.66 -23.67 -0.88
C ARG A 547 -5.06 -23.38 -2.32
N SER A 548 -4.45 -24.10 -3.26
CA SER A 548 -4.72 -23.97 -4.69
C SER A 548 -6.00 -24.69 -5.11
N VAL A 549 -6.44 -25.69 -4.34
CA VAL A 549 -7.70 -26.43 -4.54
C VAL A 549 -8.52 -26.36 -3.27
N PHE A 550 -9.81 -26.02 -3.39
CA PHE A 550 -10.66 -25.86 -2.22
C PHE A 550 -12.11 -26.25 -2.50
N ILE A 551 -12.89 -26.40 -1.43
CA ILE A 551 -14.35 -26.46 -1.47
C ILE A 551 -14.91 -25.36 -0.56
N SER A 552 -15.87 -24.59 -1.07
CA SER A 552 -16.60 -23.59 -0.28
C SER A 552 -18.07 -23.97 -0.16
N ALA A 553 -18.61 -23.88 1.06
CA ALA A 553 -20.04 -23.96 1.33
C ALA A 553 -20.51 -22.60 1.85
N GLN A 554 -21.46 -21.98 1.17
CA GLN A 554 -21.97 -20.65 1.51
C GLN A 554 -23.49 -20.69 1.70
N ALA A 555 -23.99 -19.95 2.68
CA ALA A 555 -25.39 -19.57 2.76
C ALA A 555 -25.49 -18.04 2.92
N GLU A 556 -26.37 -17.42 2.15
CA GLU A 556 -26.60 -15.97 2.20
C GLU A 556 -28.10 -15.69 2.14
N THR A 557 -28.58 -14.82 3.02
CA THR A 557 -29.89 -14.18 2.90
C THR A 557 -29.69 -12.68 2.76
N ARG A 558 -30.40 -12.07 1.82
CA ARG A 558 -30.29 -10.67 1.44
C ARG A 558 -31.68 -10.09 1.24
N ARG A 559 -31.89 -8.91 1.80
CA ARG A 559 -33.10 -8.11 1.64
C ARG A 559 -32.71 -6.73 1.15
N GLU A 560 -33.34 -6.28 0.07
CA GLU A 560 -33.09 -4.95 -0.48
C GLU A 560 -34.30 -4.34 -1.18
N PRO A 561 -34.37 -3.00 -1.27
CA PRO A 561 -35.41 -2.34 -2.04
C PRO A 561 -35.25 -2.61 -3.54
N PHE A 562 -36.37 -2.85 -4.20
CA PHE A 562 -36.51 -3.03 -5.63
C PHE A 562 -37.51 -1.99 -6.17
N ASP A 563 -36.97 -0.94 -6.77
CA ASP A 563 -37.73 0.23 -7.21
C ASP A 563 -38.18 0.05 -8.66
N ILE A 564 -39.46 0.37 -8.93
CA ILE A 564 -40.01 0.47 -10.28
C ILE A 564 -40.17 1.94 -10.63
N PHE A 565 -39.68 2.31 -11.81
CA PHE A 565 -39.73 3.64 -12.34
C PHE A 565 -40.64 3.71 -13.56
N ALA A 566 -41.42 4.77 -13.66
CA ALA A 566 -42.14 5.18 -14.86
C ALA A 566 -42.04 6.69 -15.00
N GLU A 567 -41.80 7.16 -16.22
CA GLU A 567 -41.53 8.54 -16.60
C GLU A 567 -40.36 9.18 -15.82
N GLY A 568 -39.44 8.37 -15.30
CA GLY A 568 -38.28 8.80 -14.51
C GLY A 568 -38.66 9.14 -13.06
N GLN A 569 -39.89 8.84 -12.66
CA GLN A 569 -40.38 8.92 -11.30
C GLN A 569 -40.50 7.50 -10.73
N ARG A 570 -40.13 7.32 -9.45
CA ARG A 570 -40.35 6.04 -8.78
C ARG A 570 -41.86 5.89 -8.51
N VAL A 571 -42.49 4.91 -9.16
CA VAL A 571 -43.93 4.64 -9.02
C VAL A 571 -44.24 3.55 -8.00
N ALA A 572 -43.29 2.64 -7.75
CA ALA A 572 -43.44 1.60 -6.73
C ALA A 572 -42.11 1.24 -6.10
N ARG A 573 -42.15 0.77 -4.85
CA ARG A 573 -41.04 0.14 -4.15
C ARG A 573 -41.48 -1.21 -3.61
N PHE A 574 -40.80 -2.25 -4.06
CA PHE A 574 -40.89 -3.60 -3.52
C PHE A 574 -39.68 -3.88 -2.65
N ARG A 575 -39.78 -4.95 -1.88
CA ARG A 575 -38.69 -5.55 -1.13
C ARG A 575 -38.38 -6.90 -1.75
N ARG A 576 -37.14 -7.09 -2.19
CA ARG A 576 -36.65 -8.37 -2.71
C ARG A 576 -35.91 -9.09 -1.59
N ASP A 577 -36.49 -10.21 -1.15
CA ASP A 577 -35.91 -11.15 -0.20
C ASP A 577 -35.31 -12.31 -1.01
N GLU A 578 -34.00 -12.47 -0.98
CA GLU A 578 -33.27 -13.54 -1.67
C GLU A 578 -32.52 -14.39 -0.63
N THR A 579 -32.73 -15.70 -0.64
CA THR A 579 -31.96 -16.64 0.19
C THR A 579 -31.32 -17.69 -0.69
N THR A 580 -30.01 -17.88 -0.56
CA THR A 580 -29.21 -18.75 -1.42
C THR A 580 -28.28 -19.63 -0.61
N ALA A 581 -28.07 -20.86 -1.07
CA ALA A 581 -27.06 -21.78 -0.61
C ALA A 581 -26.21 -22.22 -1.81
N ARG A 582 -24.89 -22.25 -1.63
CA ARG A 582 -23.92 -22.64 -2.67
C ARG A 582 -22.95 -23.68 -2.12
N LEU A 583 -22.61 -24.66 -2.95
CA LEU A 583 -21.53 -25.61 -2.70
C LEU A 583 -20.63 -25.66 -3.94
N GLN A 584 -19.39 -25.22 -3.79
CA GLN A 584 -18.51 -24.96 -4.94
C GLN A 584 -17.09 -25.48 -4.67
N PRO A 585 -16.62 -26.52 -5.37
CA PRO A 585 -15.20 -26.71 -5.58
C PRO A 585 -14.61 -25.55 -6.39
N GLY A 586 -13.36 -25.22 -6.10
CA GLY A 586 -12.66 -24.14 -6.77
C GLY A 586 -11.15 -24.35 -6.86
N LEU A 587 -10.56 -23.58 -7.78
CA LEU A 587 -9.14 -23.53 -8.07
C LEU A 587 -8.66 -22.09 -7.92
N ALA A 588 -7.63 -21.87 -7.10
CA ALA A 588 -6.91 -20.61 -7.00
C ALA A 588 -5.63 -20.69 -7.83
N LEU A 589 -5.49 -19.80 -8.82
CA LEU A 589 -4.33 -19.71 -9.70
C LEU A 589 -3.46 -18.54 -9.24
N GLY A 590 -2.58 -18.82 -8.29
CA GLY A 590 -1.79 -17.81 -7.60
C GLY A 590 -2.68 -16.86 -6.78
N HIS A 591 -2.34 -15.56 -6.77
CA HIS A 591 -3.06 -14.54 -5.99
C HIS A 591 -3.96 -13.65 -6.86
N ALA A 592 -4.04 -13.92 -8.17
CA ALA A 592 -4.68 -13.03 -9.13
C ALA A 592 -5.89 -13.64 -9.84
N ALA A 593 -6.13 -14.95 -9.74
CA ALA A 593 -7.24 -15.61 -10.41
C ALA A 593 -7.85 -16.76 -9.60
N GLU A 594 -9.15 -16.94 -9.72
CA GLU A 594 -9.93 -18.01 -9.07
C GLU A 594 -11.02 -18.49 -10.02
N LEU A 595 -11.22 -19.81 -10.08
CA LEU A 595 -12.31 -20.46 -10.79
C LEU A 595 -13.13 -21.27 -9.79
N ARG A 596 -14.45 -21.12 -9.79
CA ARG A 596 -15.39 -21.95 -9.01
C ARG A 596 -16.44 -22.54 -9.93
N ALA A 597 -16.79 -23.80 -9.71
CA ALA A 597 -17.88 -24.45 -10.42
C ALA A 597 -18.68 -25.27 -9.42
N GLY A 598 -19.98 -25.05 -9.30
CA GLY A 598 -20.75 -25.76 -8.28
C GLY A 598 -22.25 -25.61 -8.36
N LEU A 599 -22.90 -26.06 -7.30
CA LEU A 599 -24.35 -26.06 -7.17
C LEU A 599 -24.80 -24.80 -6.45
N MET A 600 -25.90 -24.23 -6.91
CA MET A 600 -26.62 -23.16 -6.24
C MET A 600 -28.08 -23.55 -6.11
N ARG A 601 -28.68 -23.24 -4.95
CA ARG A 601 -30.12 -23.31 -4.72
C ARG A 601 -30.55 -22.07 -3.96
N GLY A 602 -31.72 -21.54 -4.24
CA GLY A 602 -32.25 -20.39 -3.54
C GLY A 602 -33.73 -20.18 -3.71
N ARG A 603 -34.20 -19.09 -3.12
CA ARG A 603 -35.56 -18.59 -3.24
C ARG A 603 -35.51 -17.07 -3.32
N VAL A 604 -36.25 -16.52 -4.28
CA VAL A 604 -36.46 -15.08 -4.42
C VAL A 604 -37.92 -14.78 -4.17
N GLN A 605 -38.19 -13.85 -3.26
CA GLN A 605 -39.54 -13.40 -2.93
C GLN A 605 -39.60 -11.87 -3.04
N LEU A 606 -40.55 -11.38 -3.82
CA LEU A 606 -40.90 -9.97 -3.87
C LEU A 606 -42.08 -9.72 -2.93
N SER A 607 -41.96 -8.71 -2.09
CA SER A 607 -43.00 -8.26 -1.16
C SER A 607 -43.20 -6.75 -1.26
N LYS A 608 -44.39 -6.23 -0.94
CA LYS A 608 -44.65 -4.79 -0.96
C LYS A 608 -43.92 -4.12 0.22
N ASP A 609 -43.18 -3.03 -0.04
CA ASP A 609 -42.46 -2.27 1.00
C ASP A 609 -43.32 -1.12 1.58
N THR A 610 -44.09 -0.44 0.71
CA THR A 610 -44.96 0.69 1.09
C THR A 610 -46.39 0.56 0.55
N SER A 611 -47.32 1.22 1.25
CA SER A 611 -48.78 1.27 1.13
C SER A 611 -49.37 1.79 -0.20
N ALA A 612 -48.72 1.54 -1.33
CA ALA A 612 -49.33 1.81 -2.63
C ALA A 612 -50.51 0.85 -2.83
N GLU A 613 -51.69 1.39 -3.13
CA GLU A 613 -52.87 0.65 -3.62
C GLU A 613 -52.63 0.16 -5.06
N LEU A 614 -51.52 -0.53 -5.30
CA LEU A 614 -51.45 -1.50 -6.37
C LEU A 614 -52.30 -2.67 -5.88
N GLY A 615 -53.38 -3.03 -6.57
CA GLY A 615 -54.38 -4.02 -6.15
C GLY A 615 -53.83 -5.42 -5.83
N ASP A 616 -54.59 -6.47 -6.13
CA ASP A 616 -54.19 -7.87 -5.92
C ASP A 616 -53.11 -8.32 -6.94
N LEU A 617 -51.97 -7.63 -6.98
CA LEU A 617 -50.81 -8.01 -7.78
C LEU A 617 -50.16 -9.25 -7.12
N GLU A 618 -50.18 -10.39 -7.80
CA GLU A 618 -49.40 -11.56 -7.41
C GLU A 618 -47.91 -11.23 -7.56
N LEU A 619 -47.18 -11.19 -6.45
CA LEU A 619 -45.75 -10.91 -6.47
C LEU A 619 -44.95 -12.21 -6.62
N PRO A 620 -43.87 -12.21 -7.43
CA PRO A 620 -43.06 -13.41 -7.65
C PRO A 620 -42.50 -13.98 -6.34
N SER A 621 -42.72 -15.28 -6.13
CA SER A 621 -42.02 -16.12 -5.18
C SER A 621 -41.51 -17.34 -5.96
N VAL A 622 -40.21 -17.40 -6.21
CA VAL A 622 -39.62 -18.34 -7.15
C VAL A 622 -38.47 -19.09 -6.48
N ASP A 623 -38.51 -20.41 -6.52
CA ASP A 623 -37.37 -21.26 -6.19
C ASP A 623 -36.40 -21.30 -7.38
N THR A 624 -35.12 -21.04 -7.10
CA THR A 624 -34.03 -21.08 -8.07
C THR A 624 -33.07 -22.21 -7.72
N GLY A 625 -32.48 -22.83 -8.73
CA GLY A 625 -31.56 -23.95 -8.53
C GLY A 625 -30.84 -24.30 -9.81
N GLY A 626 -29.56 -24.67 -9.72
CA GLY A 626 -28.79 -24.92 -10.93
C GLY A 626 -27.28 -25.03 -10.74
N LEU A 627 -26.58 -24.96 -11.87
CA LEU A 627 -25.13 -24.98 -11.95
C LEU A 627 -24.59 -23.55 -12.07
N GLU A 628 -23.58 -23.21 -11.29
CA GLU A 628 -22.92 -21.90 -11.31
C GLU A 628 -21.43 -22.07 -11.64
N LEU A 629 -20.93 -21.27 -12.59
CA LEU A 629 -19.52 -21.13 -12.93
C LEU A 629 -19.10 -19.69 -12.67
N VAL A 630 -18.05 -19.49 -11.88
CA VAL A 630 -17.50 -18.17 -11.53
C VAL A 630 -16.02 -18.14 -11.88
N LEU A 631 -15.62 -17.21 -12.74
CA LEU A 631 -14.23 -16.87 -13.01
C LEU A 631 -13.98 -15.46 -12.50
N ARG A 632 -13.00 -15.30 -11.62
CA ARG A 632 -12.58 -13.99 -11.10
C ARG A 632 -11.10 -13.79 -11.33
N THR A 633 -10.72 -12.64 -11.85
CA THR A 633 -9.32 -12.17 -11.91
C THR A 633 -9.21 -10.77 -11.33
N ASP A 634 -8.14 -10.46 -10.60
CA ASP A 634 -7.91 -9.12 -10.02
C ASP A 634 -6.41 -8.83 -9.80
N THR A 635 -5.89 -7.90 -10.59
CA THR A 635 -4.55 -7.31 -10.47
C THR A 635 -4.60 -5.81 -10.17
N LEU A 636 -5.77 -5.25 -9.83
CA LEU A 636 -5.90 -3.84 -9.50
C LEU A 636 -5.15 -3.51 -8.19
N ASP A 637 -4.49 -2.37 -8.18
CA ASP A 637 -3.82 -1.80 -7.00
C ASP A 637 -4.79 -1.20 -5.98
N SER A 638 -5.96 -0.77 -6.42
CA SER A 638 -7.07 -0.30 -5.59
C SER A 638 -8.40 -0.59 -6.28
N LEU A 639 -9.45 -0.90 -5.52
CA LEU A 639 -10.80 -1.05 -6.08
C LEU A 639 -11.48 0.32 -6.27
N SER A 640 -11.27 1.22 -5.32
CA SER A 640 -11.90 2.55 -5.28
C SER A 640 -11.15 3.57 -6.15
N PHE A 641 -9.81 3.50 -6.12
CA PHE A 641 -8.93 4.42 -6.86
C PHE A 641 -7.94 3.64 -7.73
N PRO A 642 -8.38 2.82 -8.69
CA PRO A 642 -7.47 2.02 -9.48
C PRO A 642 -6.55 2.94 -10.31
N HIS A 643 -5.24 2.76 -10.18
CA HIS A 643 -4.22 3.47 -10.98
C HIS A 643 -3.58 2.54 -12.00
N HIS A 644 -3.48 1.25 -11.68
CA HIS A 644 -2.92 0.22 -12.55
C HIS A 644 -3.66 -1.12 -12.42
N GLY A 645 -3.63 -1.91 -13.49
CA GLY A 645 -4.08 -3.32 -13.48
C GLY A 645 -5.45 -3.54 -14.10
N THR A 646 -5.98 -4.76 -13.93
CA THR A 646 -7.28 -5.16 -14.45
C THR A 646 -7.99 -6.12 -13.50
N ALA A 647 -9.32 -6.07 -13.48
CA ALA A 647 -10.15 -7.07 -12.84
C ALA A 647 -11.27 -7.54 -13.78
N LEU A 648 -11.62 -8.82 -13.66
CA LEU A 648 -12.73 -9.45 -14.36
C LEU A 648 -13.54 -10.29 -13.36
N ASP A 649 -14.83 -10.04 -13.28
CA ASP A 649 -15.83 -10.92 -12.67
C ASP A 649 -16.70 -11.49 -13.79
N LEU A 650 -16.66 -12.80 -13.99
CA LEU A 650 -17.52 -13.52 -14.93
C LEU A 650 -18.30 -14.59 -14.18
N ARG A 651 -19.62 -14.54 -14.25
CA ARG A 651 -20.51 -15.54 -13.65
C ARG A 651 -21.50 -16.04 -14.69
N TYR A 652 -21.56 -17.35 -14.85
CA TYR A 652 -22.56 -18.05 -15.62
C TYR A 652 -23.41 -18.91 -14.68
N PHE A 653 -24.73 -18.79 -14.79
CA PHE A 653 -25.68 -19.59 -14.02
C PHE A 653 -26.66 -20.26 -14.98
N ASP A 654 -26.82 -21.57 -14.88
CA ASP A 654 -27.80 -22.35 -15.64
C ASP A 654 -28.85 -22.89 -14.65
N SER A 655 -30.03 -22.27 -14.67
CA SER A 655 -31.15 -22.62 -13.81
C SER A 655 -31.92 -23.80 -14.38
N LEU A 656 -32.07 -24.85 -13.56
CA LEU A 656 -32.48 -26.17 -13.99
C LEU A 656 -33.49 -26.78 -13.00
N PRO A 657 -34.68 -27.20 -13.44
CA PRO A 657 -35.68 -27.84 -12.57
C PRO A 657 -35.19 -29.08 -11.84
N ALA A 658 -34.22 -29.81 -12.41
CA ALA A 658 -33.57 -30.95 -11.77
C ALA A 658 -32.89 -30.60 -10.42
N TYR A 659 -32.56 -29.33 -10.20
CA TYR A 659 -31.98 -28.82 -8.97
C TYR A 659 -32.99 -28.04 -8.10
N GLY A 660 -34.28 -28.12 -8.44
CA GLY A 660 -35.38 -27.51 -7.69
C GLY A 660 -35.72 -26.07 -8.11
N ALA A 661 -35.40 -25.68 -9.35
CA ALA A 661 -35.85 -24.41 -9.91
C ALA A 661 -37.28 -24.50 -10.46
N ASP A 662 -38.07 -23.46 -10.27
CA ASP A 662 -39.42 -23.36 -10.87
C ASP A 662 -39.36 -23.00 -12.36
N GLN A 663 -38.30 -22.29 -12.78
CA GLN A 663 -38.14 -21.80 -14.15
C GLN A 663 -36.76 -22.19 -14.70
N ARG A 664 -36.71 -22.54 -15.98
CA ARG A 664 -35.46 -22.81 -16.69
C ARG A 664 -35.00 -21.57 -17.43
N TYR A 665 -33.78 -21.12 -17.16
CA TYR A 665 -33.13 -20.02 -17.85
C TYR A 665 -31.62 -20.08 -17.63
N ASP A 666 -30.85 -19.39 -18.45
CA ASP A 666 -29.43 -19.15 -18.21
C ASP A 666 -29.16 -17.67 -18.02
N LYS A 667 -28.09 -17.34 -17.28
CA LYS A 667 -27.68 -15.97 -17.00
C LYS A 667 -26.17 -15.83 -17.10
N LEU A 668 -25.74 -14.77 -17.77
CA LEU A 668 -24.34 -14.37 -17.89
C LEU A 668 -24.17 -12.95 -17.34
N ASP A 669 -23.43 -12.85 -16.24
CA ASP A 669 -22.95 -11.61 -15.66
C ASP A 669 -21.46 -11.42 -15.97
N LEU A 670 -21.10 -10.26 -16.49
CA LEU A 670 -19.71 -9.86 -16.75
C LEU A 670 -19.48 -8.45 -16.22
N ALA A 671 -18.45 -8.29 -15.40
CA ALA A 671 -17.91 -6.99 -15.02
C ALA A 671 -16.40 -6.96 -15.24
N TRP A 672 -15.93 -6.13 -16.16
CA TRP A 672 -14.52 -5.88 -16.41
C TRP A 672 -14.15 -4.46 -16.00
N ARG A 673 -12.97 -4.30 -15.41
CA ARG A 673 -12.39 -3.02 -14.98
C ARG A 673 -10.91 -3.00 -15.35
N GLY A 674 -10.41 -1.84 -15.77
CA GLY A 674 -8.99 -1.64 -16.05
C GLY A 674 -8.55 -0.20 -15.77
N ALA A 675 -7.29 -0.03 -15.38
CA ALA A 675 -6.70 1.27 -15.14
C ALA A 675 -5.24 1.35 -15.60
N MET A 676 -4.84 2.55 -16.01
CA MET A 676 -3.46 2.90 -16.32
C MET A 676 -3.19 4.34 -15.91
N THR A 677 -1.96 4.62 -15.49
CA THR A 677 -1.52 5.95 -15.09
C THR A 677 -0.27 6.34 -15.87
N LEU A 678 -0.22 7.60 -16.29
CA LEU A 678 0.94 8.27 -16.86
C LEU A 678 1.12 9.60 -16.12
N ASP A 679 2.18 9.71 -15.33
CA ASP A 679 2.41 10.85 -14.42
C ASP A 679 1.20 11.09 -13.50
N ASP A 680 0.61 12.28 -13.53
CA ASP A 680 -0.59 12.65 -12.76
C ASP A 680 -1.91 12.33 -13.50
N HIS A 681 -1.85 11.74 -14.69
CA HIS A 681 -3.00 11.42 -15.53
C HIS A 681 -3.39 9.95 -15.41
N ILE A 682 -4.64 9.69 -15.06
CA ILE A 682 -5.17 8.34 -14.82
C ILE A 682 -6.31 8.10 -15.81
N LEU A 683 -6.25 6.98 -16.53
CA LEU A 683 -7.32 6.52 -17.41
C LEU A 683 -7.89 5.21 -16.89
N ARG A 684 -9.21 5.17 -16.69
CA ARG A 684 -9.94 3.97 -16.25
C ARG A 684 -11.00 3.60 -17.28
N ALA A 685 -11.17 2.31 -17.48
CA ALA A 685 -12.20 1.75 -18.33
C ALA A 685 -12.98 0.69 -17.55
N ALA A 686 -14.27 0.59 -17.79
CA ALA A 686 -15.10 -0.48 -17.26
C ALA A 686 -16.15 -0.93 -18.28
N TYR A 687 -16.51 -2.19 -18.21
CA TYR A 687 -17.60 -2.77 -18.99
C TYR A 687 -18.43 -3.69 -18.09
N PHE A 688 -19.75 -3.53 -18.13
CA PHE A 688 -20.71 -4.32 -17.38
C PHE A 688 -21.75 -4.90 -18.35
N SER A 689 -22.14 -6.15 -18.13
CA SER A 689 -23.20 -6.81 -18.88
C SER A 689 -23.92 -7.85 -18.03
N THR A 690 -25.24 -7.81 -18.02
CA THR A 690 -26.12 -8.88 -17.53
C THR A 690 -27.11 -9.24 -18.63
N ARG A 691 -27.20 -10.52 -18.97
CA ARG A 691 -28.08 -11.03 -20.04
C ARG A 691 -28.35 -12.53 -19.87
N ALA A 692 -29.34 -13.05 -20.59
CA ALA A 692 -29.41 -14.49 -20.84
C ALA A 692 -28.20 -14.98 -21.65
N GLY A 693 -27.82 -16.25 -21.50
CA GLY A 693 -26.70 -16.82 -22.25
C GLY A 693 -27.00 -16.88 -23.75
N GLY A 694 -28.26 -17.12 -24.11
CA GLY A 694 -28.80 -16.99 -25.48
C GLY A 694 -29.48 -15.63 -25.79
N ASP A 695 -30.35 -15.64 -26.81
CA ASP A 695 -31.14 -14.47 -27.24
C ASP A 695 -32.47 -14.31 -26.47
N GLY A 696 -32.75 -15.18 -25.51
CA GLY A 696 -33.90 -15.09 -24.63
C GLY A 696 -33.83 -13.92 -23.65
N ASP A 697 -34.95 -13.67 -22.98
CA ASP A 697 -35.08 -12.67 -21.93
C ASP A 697 -34.90 -13.32 -20.54
N LEU A 698 -34.29 -12.58 -19.62
CA LEU A 698 -34.21 -12.98 -18.21
C LEU A 698 -35.59 -12.90 -17.55
N PRO A 699 -35.92 -13.79 -16.60
CA PRO A 699 -37.17 -13.72 -15.86
C PRO A 699 -37.21 -12.47 -14.96
N GLU A 700 -38.41 -12.07 -14.53
CA GLU A 700 -38.65 -10.82 -13.81
C GLU A 700 -37.85 -10.67 -12.49
N HIS A 701 -37.59 -11.79 -11.80
CA HIS A 701 -36.80 -11.79 -10.57
C HIS A 701 -35.29 -11.59 -10.80
N GLU A 702 -34.83 -11.75 -12.05
CA GLU A 702 -33.44 -11.61 -12.50
C GLU A 702 -33.16 -10.33 -13.28
N LEU A 703 -34.12 -9.39 -13.35
CA LEU A 703 -33.97 -8.14 -14.08
C LEU A 703 -32.73 -7.37 -13.60
N ALA A 704 -31.99 -6.85 -14.58
CA ALA A 704 -30.79 -6.07 -14.35
C ALA A 704 -31.12 -4.57 -14.32
N SER A 705 -30.45 -3.85 -13.43
CA SER A 705 -30.62 -2.40 -13.31
C SER A 705 -29.32 -1.62 -13.60
N LEU A 706 -29.51 -0.50 -14.29
CA LEU A 706 -28.55 0.60 -14.45
C LEU A 706 -29.16 1.90 -13.88
N GLY A 707 -28.32 2.91 -13.71
CA GLY A 707 -28.65 4.19 -13.09
C GLY A 707 -27.92 4.37 -11.75
N GLY A 708 -27.49 5.60 -11.48
CA GLY A 708 -26.65 5.96 -10.34
C GLY A 708 -25.22 6.36 -10.71
N PHE A 709 -24.45 6.79 -9.73
CA PHE A 709 -23.11 7.35 -9.93
C PHE A 709 -22.17 6.35 -10.59
N LEU A 710 -21.53 6.77 -11.69
CA LEU A 710 -20.66 5.95 -12.54
C LEU A 710 -21.30 4.65 -13.06
N ARG A 711 -22.63 4.53 -13.02
CA ARG A 711 -23.38 3.36 -13.49
C ARG A 711 -24.57 3.82 -14.35
N MET A 712 -24.33 4.76 -15.26
CA MET A 712 -25.28 5.63 -15.94
C MET A 712 -25.60 6.87 -15.10
N SER A 713 -24.56 7.67 -14.85
CA SER A 713 -24.64 8.92 -14.07
C SER A 713 -25.72 9.88 -14.59
N GLY A 714 -26.41 10.59 -13.71
CA GLY A 714 -27.53 11.48 -14.06
C GLY A 714 -28.89 10.82 -13.99
N TYR A 715 -28.98 9.49 -14.17
CA TYR A 715 -30.18 8.71 -13.85
C TYR A 715 -30.21 8.37 -12.34
N GLN A 716 -31.40 8.17 -11.80
CA GLN A 716 -31.59 7.71 -10.42
C GLN A 716 -31.04 6.28 -10.25
N THR A 717 -30.72 5.92 -9.00
CA THR A 717 -30.15 4.60 -8.70
C THR A 717 -31.14 3.49 -9.07
N GLY A 718 -30.78 2.68 -10.07
CA GLY A 718 -31.61 1.58 -10.55
C GLY A 718 -32.80 1.97 -11.43
N GLU A 719 -32.83 3.21 -11.96
CA GLU A 719 -33.92 3.72 -12.81
C GLU A 719 -34.15 2.87 -14.08
N LEU A 720 -33.06 2.37 -14.68
CA LEU A 720 -33.09 1.68 -15.96
C LEU A 720 -33.13 0.17 -15.72
N LEU A 721 -34.33 -0.42 -15.70
CA LEU A 721 -34.56 -1.83 -15.39
C LEU A 721 -34.90 -2.63 -16.64
N GLY A 722 -34.23 -3.76 -16.87
CA GLY A 722 -34.46 -4.56 -18.08
C GLY A 722 -34.01 -6.02 -18.04
N THR A 723 -34.47 -6.80 -19.01
CA THR A 723 -34.11 -8.22 -19.20
C THR A 723 -32.67 -8.40 -19.69
N ARG A 724 -32.08 -7.31 -20.20
CA ARG A 724 -30.70 -7.18 -20.62
C ARG A 724 -30.20 -5.79 -20.29
N ALA A 725 -29.01 -5.70 -19.69
CA ALA A 725 -28.36 -4.44 -19.40
C ALA A 725 -26.87 -4.52 -19.75
N GLN A 726 -26.37 -3.54 -20.49
CA GLN A 726 -24.97 -3.45 -20.91
C GLN A 726 -24.50 -2.01 -20.78
N MET A 727 -23.26 -1.82 -20.34
CA MET A 727 -22.68 -0.49 -20.16
C MET A 727 -21.17 -0.50 -20.34
N GLY A 728 -20.65 0.48 -21.07
CA GLY A 728 -19.24 0.85 -21.08
C GLY A 728 -19.03 2.21 -20.40
N ARG A 729 -17.91 2.34 -19.70
CA ARG A 729 -17.51 3.58 -19.02
C ARG A 729 -16.03 3.86 -19.27
N LEU A 730 -15.72 5.11 -19.60
CA LEU A 730 -14.37 5.65 -19.58
C LEU A 730 -14.31 6.78 -18.55
N VAL A 731 -13.26 6.79 -17.73
CA VAL A 731 -13.00 7.86 -16.77
C VAL A 731 -11.60 8.37 -16.99
N TYR A 732 -11.48 9.67 -17.21
CA TYR A 732 -10.21 10.38 -17.08
C TYR A 732 -10.17 11.04 -15.71
N ALA A 733 -9.09 10.83 -14.95
CA ALA A 733 -8.88 11.47 -13.67
C ALA A 733 -7.50 12.12 -13.64
N TYR A 734 -7.42 13.28 -12.99
CA TYR A 734 -6.19 14.01 -12.75
C TYR A 734 -5.89 14.04 -11.26
N ARG A 735 -4.67 13.63 -10.87
CA ARG A 735 -4.22 13.63 -9.50
C ARG A 735 -3.92 15.07 -9.06
N LEU A 736 -4.54 15.49 -7.96
CA LEU A 736 -4.32 16.79 -7.34
C LEU A 736 -3.34 16.65 -6.18
N THR A 737 -2.51 17.67 -5.98
CA THR A 737 -1.66 17.81 -4.79
C THR A 737 -2.52 18.21 -3.59
N GLY A 738 -2.61 17.33 -2.59
CA GLY A 738 -3.39 17.55 -1.36
C GLY A 738 -2.48 17.73 -0.13
N PRO A 739 -3.02 18.20 1.01
CA PRO A 739 -2.30 18.21 2.29
C PRO A 739 -1.88 16.78 2.67
N SER A 740 -0.70 16.64 3.29
CA SER A 740 0.03 15.38 3.54
C SER A 740 -0.73 14.26 4.27
N LEU A 741 -1.92 14.53 4.81
CA LEU A 741 -2.75 13.56 5.54
C LEU A 741 -3.88 12.93 4.70
N LEU A 742 -4.23 13.51 3.54
CA LEU A 742 -5.22 12.94 2.60
C LEU A 742 -4.47 12.10 1.57
N GLN A 743 -4.89 10.85 1.36
CA GLN A 743 -4.15 9.85 0.56
C GLN A 743 -4.29 10.06 -0.96
N GLY A 744 -4.32 11.32 -1.40
CA GLY A 744 -4.53 11.73 -2.78
C GLY A 744 -5.96 12.22 -3.01
N MET A 745 -6.07 13.29 -3.78
CA MET A 745 -7.34 13.84 -4.27
C MET A 745 -7.34 13.72 -5.79
N GLU A 746 -8.47 13.36 -6.39
CA GLU A 746 -8.60 13.20 -7.84
C GLU A 746 -9.79 13.99 -8.35
N LEU A 747 -9.57 14.77 -9.41
CA LEU A 747 -10.65 15.35 -10.21
C LEU A 747 -10.91 14.44 -11.40
N GLY A 748 -12.11 13.87 -11.49
CA GLY A 748 -12.48 12.90 -12.50
C GLY A 748 -13.62 13.35 -13.41
N LEU A 749 -13.55 12.94 -14.67
CA LEU A 749 -14.59 13.08 -15.68
C LEU A 749 -14.93 11.70 -16.24
N SER A 750 -16.21 11.30 -16.19
CA SER A 750 -16.70 10.07 -16.81
C SER A 750 -17.43 10.35 -18.12
N VAL A 751 -17.32 9.41 -19.05
CA VAL A 751 -18.20 9.26 -20.22
C VAL A 751 -18.71 7.83 -20.21
N GLU A 752 -20.03 7.70 -20.32
CA GLU A 752 -20.75 6.47 -20.09
C GLU A 752 -21.73 6.23 -21.24
N ALA A 753 -21.82 4.97 -21.67
CA ALA A 753 -22.75 4.56 -22.70
C ALA A 753 -23.35 3.20 -22.35
N GLY A 754 -24.67 3.09 -22.40
CA GLY A 754 -25.38 1.88 -22.01
C GLY A 754 -26.52 1.52 -22.96
N ARG A 755 -26.97 0.27 -22.86
CA ARG A 755 -28.18 -0.24 -23.51
C ARG A 755 -28.93 -1.09 -22.49
N VAL A 756 -30.23 -0.85 -22.37
CA VAL A 756 -31.13 -1.64 -21.55
C VAL A 756 -32.30 -2.05 -22.43
N ARG A 757 -32.71 -3.32 -22.36
CA ARG A 757 -33.98 -3.77 -22.92
C ARG A 757 -35.02 -3.66 -21.82
N GLU A 758 -35.66 -2.49 -21.76
CA GLU A 758 -36.57 -2.14 -20.67
C GLU A 758 -37.87 -2.94 -20.73
N VAL A 759 -38.37 -3.34 -19.56
CA VAL A 759 -39.65 -4.06 -19.43
C VAL A 759 -40.81 -3.11 -19.19
N VAL A 760 -40.56 -1.98 -18.51
CA VAL A 760 -41.59 -1.04 -18.08
C VAL A 760 -41.86 0.05 -19.14
N GLU A 761 -40.82 0.53 -19.82
CA GLU A 761 -40.91 1.63 -20.80
C GLU A 761 -40.24 1.29 -22.14
N GLU A 762 -40.65 0.19 -22.78
CA GLU A 762 -40.03 -0.35 -24.01
C GLU A 762 -39.90 0.67 -25.18
N SER A 763 -40.70 1.75 -25.16
CA SER A 763 -40.71 2.81 -26.17
C SER A 763 -39.87 4.07 -25.84
N ARG A 764 -39.49 4.32 -24.58
CA ARG A 764 -38.89 5.60 -24.16
C ARG A 764 -37.40 5.66 -24.42
N HIS A 765 -36.69 4.57 -24.14
CA HIS A 765 -35.23 4.50 -24.22
C HIS A 765 -34.80 3.55 -25.35
N GLN A 766 -35.11 3.90 -26.59
CA GLN A 766 -34.64 3.13 -27.75
C GLN A 766 -33.20 3.48 -28.11
N GLY A 767 -32.32 2.49 -28.10
CA GLY A 767 -30.94 2.62 -28.57
C GLY A 767 -29.91 2.78 -27.45
N THR A 768 -28.84 3.55 -27.73
CA THR A 768 -27.74 3.73 -26.79
C THR A 768 -27.96 4.97 -25.94
N LEU A 769 -28.14 4.75 -24.63
CA LEU A 769 -28.18 5.78 -23.61
C LEU A 769 -26.78 6.30 -23.34
N ARG A 770 -26.65 7.60 -23.05
CA ARG A 770 -25.36 8.24 -22.76
C ARG A 770 -25.44 9.14 -21.56
N SER A 771 -24.37 9.16 -20.79
CA SER A 771 -24.21 10.06 -19.66
C SER A 771 -22.75 10.43 -19.41
N ASN A 772 -22.55 11.41 -18.54
CA ASN A 772 -21.26 11.87 -18.09
C ASN A 772 -21.35 12.38 -16.65
N ALA A 773 -20.24 12.34 -15.92
CA ALA A 773 -20.15 12.93 -14.59
C ALA A 773 -18.83 13.67 -14.40
N LEU A 774 -18.87 14.81 -13.72
CA LEU A 774 -17.71 15.46 -13.15
C LEU A 774 -17.71 15.17 -11.64
N PHE A 775 -16.59 14.71 -11.10
CA PHE A 775 -16.52 14.35 -9.68
C PHE A 775 -15.16 14.67 -9.05
N LEU A 776 -15.19 14.92 -7.76
CA LEU A 776 -14.02 14.96 -6.89
C LEU A 776 -14.05 13.69 -6.03
N ALA A 777 -12.92 13.00 -5.96
CA ALA A 777 -12.74 11.83 -5.13
C ALA A 777 -11.55 12.00 -4.19
N VAL A 778 -11.71 11.63 -2.93
CA VAL A 778 -10.70 11.82 -1.88
C VAL A 778 -10.59 10.54 -1.06
N ASP A 779 -9.36 10.04 -0.88
CA ASP A 779 -9.13 8.92 0.02
C ASP A 779 -8.91 9.42 1.45
N THR A 780 -9.81 9.02 2.36
CA THR A 780 -9.86 9.54 3.74
C THR A 780 -9.64 8.41 4.75
N PRO A 781 -9.28 8.70 6.01
CA PRO A 781 -9.11 7.68 7.05
C PRO A 781 -10.36 6.82 7.34
N VAL A 782 -11.54 7.28 6.95
CA VAL A 782 -12.82 6.57 7.12
C VAL A 782 -13.32 5.90 5.83
N GLY A 783 -12.53 5.96 4.75
CA GLY A 783 -12.86 5.41 3.45
C GLY A 783 -12.79 6.40 2.29
N PRO A 784 -12.99 5.92 1.05
CA PRO A 784 -13.05 6.76 -0.13
C PRO A 784 -14.32 7.62 -0.11
N LEU A 785 -14.17 8.92 -0.34
CA LEU A 785 -15.27 9.89 -0.42
C LEU A 785 -15.40 10.41 -1.84
N TYR A 786 -16.58 10.34 -2.43
CA TYR A 786 -16.88 10.89 -3.76
C TYR A 786 -17.96 11.95 -3.66
N PHE A 787 -17.74 13.06 -4.34
CA PHE A 787 -18.74 14.07 -4.63
C PHE A 787 -18.80 14.28 -6.14
N GLY A 788 -19.97 14.09 -6.76
CA GLY A 788 -20.08 14.15 -8.21
C GLY A 788 -21.39 14.75 -8.69
N VAL A 789 -21.37 15.29 -9.90
CA VAL A 789 -22.56 15.74 -10.62
C VAL A 789 -22.64 14.98 -11.94
N GLY A 790 -23.74 14.26 -12.14
CA GLY A 790 -24.01 13.48 -13.34
C GLY A 790 -25.06 14.14 -14.22
N HIS A 791 -24.89 14.01 -15.53
CA HIS A 791 -25.82 14.44 -16.55
C HIS A 791 -26.09 13.29 -17.54
N ALA A 792 -27.35 13.07 -17.87
CA ALA A 792 -27.79 12.12 -18.87
C ALA A 792 -28.33 12.84 -20.11
N THR A 793 -28.10 12.26 -21.29
CA THR A 793 -28.60 12.81 -22.56
C THR A 793 -30.13 12.86 -22.67
N SER A 794 -30.86 12.15 -21.82
CA SER A 794 -32.31 12.27 -21.63
C SER A 794 -32.75 13.58 -20.95
N GLY A 795 -31.82 14.37 -20.41
CA GLY A 795 -32.08 15.58 -19.65
C GLY A 795 -32.03 15.40 -18.12
N SER A 796 -31.85 14.17 -17.62
CA SER A 796 -31.76 13.88 -16.19
C SER A 796 -30.43 14.38 -15.59
N ASN A 797 -30.49 14.94 -14.38
CA ASN A 797 -29.32 15.41 -13.63
C ASN A 797 -29.40 14.87 -12.19
N ALA A 798 -28.25 14.53 -11.62
CA ALA A 798 -28.16 14.07 -10.24
C ALA A 798 -26.86 14.54 -9.58
N VAL A 799 -26.93 14.82 -8.28
CA VAL A 799 -25.77 15.13 -7.44
C VAL A 799 -25.53 13.93 -6.54
N TYR A 800 -24.28 13.52 -6.40
CA TYR A 800 -23.92 12.29 -5.72
C TYR A 800 -22.97 12.57 -4.57
N LEU A 801 -23.21 11.95 -3.42
CA LEU A 801 -22.28 11.86 -2.30
C LEU A 801 -22.14 10.38 -1.91
N PHE A 802 -20.93 9.86 -1.88
CA PHE A 802 -20.64 8.47 -1.50
C PHE A 802 -19.50 8.42 -0.48
N LEU A 803 -19.70 7.71 0.63
CA LEU A 803 -18.64 7.21 1.50
C LEU A 803 -18.55 5.70 1.30
N GLY A 804 -17.43 5.24 0.75
CA GLY A 804 -17.22 3.86 0.30
C GLY A 804 -17.16 3.74 -1.23
N PRO A 805 -16.80 2.55 -1.76
CA PRO A 805 -16.77 2.30 -3.19
C PRO A 805 -18.16 2.53 -3.82
N PRO A 806 -18.27 3.30 -4.93
CA PRO A 806 -19.55 3.61 -5.58
C PRO A 806 -20.11 2.48 -6.45
#